data_AF-A0A0M2PUH8-F1
#
_entry.id   AF-A0A0M2PUH8-F1
#
_cell.length_a   1.000
_cell.length_b   1.000
_cell.length_c   1.000
_cell.angle_alpha   90.00
_cell.angle_beta   90.00
_cell.angle_gamma   90.00
#
_symmetry.space_group_name_H-M   'P 1'
#
loop_
_entity.id
_entity.type
_entity.pdbx_description
1 polymer ?
#
loop_
_entity_poly.entity_id
_entity_poly.type
_entity_poly.pdbx_seq_one_letter_code
_entity_poly.pdbx_strand_id
1 'polypeptide(L)'
;MIVTTQNSTVPPTTAPLTTAAIAPASLTYEGPEEVLVKTPILLQGRYDRATIDDLTLMAEDQCTFQISLDPATGQWTSNLDEGFYTAGSRWLRLQGHNATGQVISEQVIHLTVSSEPLSVGQAVQVHILQDTLFKVLPLDSSVLNDRQLLPLKAGQSLAVDRYGYTDGYLRLELPTDLGKLGRVGYVDAAQVTLTKGRERLPVDGDQQTVILPGPVQVQVLQDTWLKTQPLDSAHVAPSQRCRLQRGQQLMAFSYGCQRGHFRLSLPVASFQPQAFCADQVSPHPVSINGHSTDIAPGGSDRGVYPSNGDRPGDGGIDRGGSQSSNGHAGGNAGGNPDNGSTPGAGVTPAGVTPAGVTPAHQPLDFPLYVPWTHVQLSQGVREIPFDPDALTLTVTQDSVFKKWPVNRSNLREGEYCSLPQGSVYGLLGYSPTGEHVKVAFTENLPGFGNAGYCLRHQIQVRRGVQGVDLGAVQVELNVPSVAQIPSQGEGVQGGVLAAIAMTLAYHGVRSQRPTQSLVEELYQDCQQRYGSPRYLDSSLVVRLVQRYGFEASFSTNHTWGQVRQRISQGQPVVVESYCTHQGHGLCIIGFTPTGYVVNDPWGNALRGYRDRRGSKVFYSHAYLHQMCRLGGQGQIGAYFIAPGGSDKVVAARSRQ
;
A
#
# COMPACT_ATOMS: atom_id res chain seq x y z
N MET A 1 -60.35 -1.58 59.08
CA MET A 1 -61.58 -1.90 58.33
C MET A 1 -61.79 -0.83 57.24
N ILE A 2 -62.71 -1.08 56.31
CA ILE A 2 -63.00 -0.26 55.12
C ILE A 2 -63.10 1.23 55.45
N VAL A 3 -62.45 2.08 54.63
CA VAL A 3 -62.73 3.52 54.53
C VAL A 3 -62.95 3.84 53.05
N THR A 4 -64.05 4.56 52.77
CA THR A 4 -64.52 4.87 51.41
C THR A 4 -64.17 6.30 51.04
N THR A 5 -63.77 6.54 49.79
CA THR A 5 -63.79 7.88 49.17
C THR A 5 -64.44 7.82 47.78
N GLN A 6 -65.01 8.94 47.35
CA GLN A 6 -65.86 9.03 46.16
C GLN A 6 -65.05 9.43 44.91
N ASN A 7 -65.45 8.91 43.74
CA ASN A 7 -64.97 9.40 42.45
C ASN A 7 -65.87 10.53 41.92
N SER A 8 -65.25 11.59 41.42
CA SER A 8 -65.89 12.65 40.61
C SER A 8 -65.26 12.70 39.22
N THR A 9 -66.01 13.16 38.22
CA THR A 9 -65.76 12.88 36.80
C THR A 9 -64.88 13.91 36.08
N VAL A 10 -64.04 13.41 35.17
CA VAL A 10 -63.30 14.15 34.13
C VAL A 10 -63.39 13.28 32.85
N PRO A 11 -63.58 13.84 31.64
CA PRO A 11 -63.93 13.07 30.44
C PRO A 11 -62.81 12.13 29.93
N PRO A 12 -63.15 11.10 29.12
CA PRO A 12 -62.24 10.02 28.76
C PRO A 12 -61.12 10.47 27.80
N THR A 13 -59.87 10.21 28.21
CA THR A 13 -58.69 10.29 27.35
C THR A 13 -58.79 9.29 26.19
N THR A 14 -58.50 9.74 24.97
CA THR A 14 -58.37 8.88 23.79
C THR A 14 -57.28 7.82 23.99
N ALA A 15 -57.58 6.58 23.64
CA ALA A 15 -56.61 5.48 23.70
C ALA A 15 -55.34 5.79 22.85
N PRO A 16 -54.16 5.33 23.27
CA PRO A 16 -52.96 5.41 22.43
C PRO A 16 -53.19 4.61 21.14
N LEU A 17 -52.96 5.24 19.99
CA LEU A 17 -52.93 4.52 18.72
C LEU A 17 -51.78 3.52 18.75
N THR A 18 -52.11 2.23 18.66
CA THR A 18 -51.12 1.16 18.58
C THR A 18 -50.37 1.31 17.25
N THR A 19 -49.12 1.78 17.30
CA THR A 19 -48.26 1.84 16.12
C THR A 19 -48.02 0.41 15.62
N ALA A 20 -48.74 0.02 14.56
CA ALA A 20 -48.50 -1.24 13.89
C ALA A 20 -47.07 -1.23 13.34
N ALA A 21 -46.24 -2.18 13.79
CA ALA A 21 -44.89 -2.31 13.28
C ALA A 21 -44.93 -2.72 11.81
N ILE A 22 -44.41 -1.87 10.94
CA ILE A 22 -44.24 -2.19 9.51
C ILE A 22 -43.21 -3.32 9.42
N ALA A 23 -43.62 -4.46 8.87
CA ALA A 23 -42.70 -5.56 8.62
C ALA A 23 -41.67 -5.15 7.55
N PRO A 24 -40.39 -5.53 7.68
CA PRO A 24 -39.38 -5.20 6.68
C PRO A 24 -39.66 -5.91 5.35
N ALA A 25 -39.51 -5.19 4.23
CA ALA A 25 -39.66 -5.73 2.89
C ALA A 25 -38.68 -6.90 2.66
N SER A 26 -39.22 -8.12 2.53
CA SER A 26 -38.43 -9.34 2.48
C SER A 26 -37.75 -9.51 1.11
N LEU A 27 -36.46 -9.20 1.07
CA LEU A 27 -35.53 -9.58 0.02
C LEU A 27 -34.63 -10.70 0.56
N THR A 28 -34.53 -11.82 -0.16
CA THR A 28 -33.71 -12.98 0.26
C THR A 28 -32.78 -13.45 -0.86
N TYR A 29 -31.79 -14.23 -0.45
CA TYR A 29 -30.97 -15.08 -1.33
C TYR A 29 -31.13 -16.53 -0.84
N GLU A 30 -31.49 -17.42 -1.76
CA GLU A 30 -31.73 -18.85 -1.56
C GLU A 30 -30.91 -19.68 -2.58
N GLY A 31 -29.79 -19.12 -3.04
CA GLY A 31 -28.80 -19.74 -3.92
C GLY A 31 -27.53 -20.23 -3.19
N PRO A 32 -26.53 -20.75 -3.92
CA PRO A 32 -25.31 -21.31 -3.34
C PRO A 32 -24.32 -20.25 -2.82
N GLU A 33 -23.85 -20.35 -1.58
CA GLU A 33 -22.73 -19.53 -1.07
C GLU A 33 -21.34 -19.99 -1.59
N GLU A 34 -21.30 -21.09 -2.34
CA GLU A 34 -20.06 -21.67 -2.88
C GLU A 34 -20.29 -22.24 -4.28
N VAL A 35 -19.39 -21.92 -5.21
CA VAL A 35 -19.56 -22.18 -6.64
C VAL A 35 -18.23 -22.55 -7.29
N LEU A 36 -18.28 -23.07 -8.51
CA LEU A 36 -17.10 -23.51 -9.25
C LEU A 36 -16.75 -22.57 -10.41
N VAL A 37 -15.47 -22.49 -10.76
CA VAL A 37 -15.04 -21.79 -11.96
C VAL A 37 -15.67 -22.40 -13.22
N LYS A 38 -16.00 -21.57 -14.20
CA LYS A 38 -16.50 -21.97 -15.53
C LYS A 38 -17.68 -22.96 -15.49
N THR A 39 -18.50 -22.89 -14.45
CA THR A 39 -19.62 -23.80 -14.19
C THR A 39 -20.92 -22.98 -14.17
N PRO A 40 -22.00 -23.41 -14.85
CA PRO A 40 -23.27 -22.71 -14.83
C PRO A 40 -23.82 -22.56 -13.41
N ILE A 41 -24.27 -21.35 -13.04
CA ILE A 41 -24.78 -21.05 -11.69
C ILE A 41 -26.13 -20.35 -11.77
N LEU A 42 -27.14 -20.93 -11.12
CA LEU A 42 -28.40 -20.26 -10.81
C LEU A 42 -28.29 -19.55 -9.46
N LEU A 43 -28.31 -18.22 -9.49
CA LEU A 43 -28.51 -17.37 -8.31
C LEU A 43 -30.00 -17.10 -8.19
N GLN A 44 -30.57 -17.20 -6.99
CA GLN A 44 -32.02 -17.09 -6.79
C GLN A 44 -32.39 -16.59 -5.39
N GLY A 45 -33.63 -16.16 -5.20
CA GLY A 45 -34.21 -15.81 -3.91
C GLY A 45 -35.58 -15.14 -4.06
N ARG A 46 -36.12 -14.57 -2.98
CA ARG A 46 -37.44 -13.95 -2.94
C ARG A 46 -37.37 -12.44 -2.86
N TYR A 47 -38.44 -11.78 -3.29
CA TYR A 47 -38.65 -10.35 -3.12
C TYR A 47 -40.12 -10.05 -2.78
N ASP A 48 -40.36 -9.04 -1.95
CA ASP A 48 -41.71 -8.57 -1.64
C ASP A 48 -42.29 -7.71 -2.76
N ARG A 49 -43.06 -8.34 -3.64
CA ARG A 49 -43.82 -7.70 -4.73
C ARG A 49 -44.92 -6.70 -4.29
N ALA A 50 -45.11 -6.45 -2.99
CA ALA A 50 -45.96 -5.36 -2.51
C ALA A 50 -45.19 -4.04 -2.29
N THR A 51 -43.85 -4.09 -2.30
CA THR A 51 -42.98 -2.92 -2.08
C THR A 51 -41.87 -2.77 -3.11
N ILE A 52 -41.36 -3.89 -3.65
CA ILE A 52 -40.27 -3.98 -4.63
C ILE A 52 -40.85 -4.23 -6.02
N ASP A 53 -40.56 -3.33 -6.96
CA ASP A 53 -40.96 -3.36 -8.36
C ASP A 53 -39.85 -3.90 -9.28
N ASP A 54 -38.58 -3.69 -8.93
CA ASP A 54 -37.40 -4.07 -9.72
C ASP A 54 -36.23 -4.51 -8.82
N LEU A 55 -35.30 -5.31 -9.34
CA LEU A 55 -34.10 -5.78 -8.64
C LEU A 55 -32.83 -5.51 -9.46
N THR A 56 -31.73 -5.20 -8.78
CA THR A 56 -30.39 -5.22 -9.38
C THR A 56 -29.46 -6.19 -8.65
N LEU A 57 -28.57 -6.86 -9.40
CA LEU A 57 -27.55 -7.77 -8.88
C LEU A 57 -26.21 -7.43 -9.52
N MET A 58 -25.19 -7.14 -8.71
CA MET A 58 -23.86 -6.77 -9.19
C MET A 58 -22.78 -7.58 -8.48
N ALA A 59 -21.91 -8.25 -9.24
CA ALA A 59 -20.67 -8.79 -8.72
C ALA A 59 -19.64 -7.67 -8.54
N GLU A 60 -19.10 -7.58 -7.32
CA GLU A 60 -17.94 -6.74 -7.02
C GLU A 60 -18.08 -5.24 -7.33
N ASP A 61 -19.33 -4.80 -7.55
CA ASP A 61 -19.79 -3.48 -8.04
C ASP A 61 -19.29 -3.07 -9.43
N GLN A 62 -18.72 -4.02 -10.17
CA GLN A 62 -18.11 -3.78 -11.47
C GLN A 62 -18.86 -4.51 -12.60
N CYS A 63 -19.47 -5.65 -12.29
CA CYS A 63 -20.17 -6.50 -13.26
C CYS A 63 -21.64 -6.67 -12.85
N THR A 64 -22.56 -6.00 -13.55
CA THR A 64 -24.01 -6.20 -13.37
C THR A 64 -24.46 -7.50 -14.03
N PHE A 65 -25.25 -8.30 -13.32
CA PHE A 65 -25.90 -9.50 -13.85
C PHE A 65 -27.35 -9.23 -14.23
N GLN A 66 -27.86 -10.01 -15.20
CA GLN A 66 -29.27 -9.94 -15.60
C GLN A 66 -30.13 -10.71 -14.58
N ILE A 67 -31.26 -10.13 -14.18
CA ILE A 67 -32.26 -10.77 -13.31
C ILE A 67 -33.53 -11.02 -14.12
N SER A 68 -34.12 -12.20 -13.94
CA SER A 68 -35.51 -12.50 -14.30
C SER A 68 -36.35 -12.56 -13.04
N LEU A 69 -37.42 -11.76 -12.99
CA LEU A 69 -38.41 -11.76 -11.92
C LEU A 69 -39.60 -12.63 -12.30
N ASP A 70 -40.18 -13.34 -11.32
CA ASP A 70 -41.50 -13.96 -11.41
C ASP A 70 -42.49 -13.25 -10.47
N PRO A 71 -43.29 -12.30 -10.98
CA PRO A 71 -44.31 -11.61 -10.19
C PRO A 71 -45.44 -12.51 -9.67
N ALA A 72 -45.62 -13.73 -10.19
CA ALA A 72 -46.63 -14.66 -9.72
C ALA A 72 -46.22 -15.36 -8.42
N THR A 73 -44.93 -15.64 -8.24
CA THR A 73 -44.39 -16.34 -7.04
C THR A 73 -43.58 -15.44 -6.10
N GLY A 74 -43.18 -14.23 -6.53
CA GLY A 74 -42.29 -13.37 -5.76
C GLY A 74 -40.84 -13.88 -5.73
N GLN A 75 -40.45 -14.67 -6.73
CA GLN A 75 -39.10 -15.21 -6.90
C GLN A 75 -38.29 -14.36 -7.90
N TRP A 76 -36.99 -14.27 -7.67
CA TRP A 76 -36.03 -13.73 -8.62
C TRP A 76 -34.96 -14.76 -8.94
N THR A 77 -34.43 -14.70 -10.16
CA THR A 77 -33.37 -15.57 -10.65
C THR A 77 -32.35 -14.78 -11.46
N SER A 78 -31.08 -15.16 -11.39
CA SER A 78 -30.01 -14.68 -12.24
C SER A 78 -29.15 -15.87 -12.64
N ASN A 79 -29.16 -16.22 -13.93
CA ASN A 79 -28.41 -17.33 -14.48
C ASN A 79 -27.07 -16.83 -15.03
N LEU A 80 -25.98 -17.49 -14.62
CA LEU A 80 -24.62 -17.24 -15.11
C LEU A 80 -24.18 -18.48 -15.89
N ASP A 81 -24.43 -18.50 -17.20
CA ASP A 81 -24.20 -19.68 -18.05
C ASP A 81 -22.74 -20.17 -18.07
N GLU A 82 -21.75 -19.27 -17.95
CA GLU A 82 -20.33 -19.61 -17.79
C GLU A 82 -19.80 -19.40 -16.35
N GLY A 83 -20.66 -19.05 -15.39
CA GLY A 83 -20.28 -18.83 -14.00
C GLY A 83 -19.19 -17.77 -13.79
N PHE A 84 -18.20 -18.07 -12.96
CA PHE A 84 -17.06 -17.20 -12.65
C PHE A 84 -15.77 -17.74 -13.28
N TYR A 85 -14.92 -16.86 -13.81
CA TYR A 85 -13.70 -17.28 -14.52
C TYR A 85 -12.47 -17.51 -13.64
N THR A 86 -12.49 -17.02 -12.39
CA THR A 86 -11.32 -16.99 -11.49
C THR A 86 -11.72 -17.37 -10.07
N ALA A 87 -10.89 -18.20 -9.43
CA ALA A 87 -11.11 -18.66 -8.05
C ALA A 87 -10.79 -17.60 -6.98
N GLY A 88 -11.23 -17.85 -5.75
CA GLY A 88 -11.09 -16.99 -4.58
C GLY A 88 -12.42 -16.47 -4.03
N SER A 89 -12.35 -15.65 -2.98
CA SER A 89 -13.54 -15.00 -2.41
C SER A 89 -14.13 -13.98 -3.39
N ARG A 90 -15.43 -14.05 -3.61
CA ARG A 90 -16.26 -13.10 -4.36
C ARG A 90 -17.46 -12.71 -3.50
N TRP A 91 -18.19 -11.68 -3.92
CA TRP A 91 -19.38 -11.25 -3.22
C TRP A 91 -20.25 -10.43 -4.18
N LEU A 92 -21.58 -10.48 -3.97
CA LEU A 92 -22.57 -9.82 -4.83
C LEU A 92 -23.45 -8.86 -4.03
N ARG A 93 -23.82 -7.74 -4.66
CA ARG A 93 -24.80 -6.76 -4.18
C ARG A 93 -26.14 -7.04 -4.84
N LEU A 94 -27.14 -7.46 -4.06
CA LEU A 94 -28.55 -7.57 -4.46
C LEU A 94 -29.31 -6.38 -3.88
N GLN A 95 -29.98 -5.57 -4.71
CA GLN A 95 -30.81 -4.45 -4.26
C GLN A 95 -32.23 -4.57 -4.81
N GLY A 96 -33.21 -4.20 -3.99
CA GLY A 96 -34.61 -4.09 -4.40
C GLY A 96 -35.06 -2.64 -4.46
N HIS A 97 -35.69 -2.28 -5.58
CA HIS A 97 -36.09 -0.93 -5.95
C HIS A 97 -37.61 -0.81 -6.00
N ASN A 98 -38.16 0.33 -5.57
CA ASN A 98 -39.57 0.66 -5.80
C ASN A 98 -39.79 1.30 -7.19
N ALA A 99 -41.04 1.52 -7.57
CA ALA A 99 -41.47 2.13 -8.84
C ALA A 99 -40.88 3.53 -9.16
N THR A 100 -40.18 4.17 -8.21
CA THR A 100 -39.45 5.43 -8.43
C THR A 100 -37.93 5.23 -8.60
N GLY A 101 -37.47 3.98 -8.69
CA GLY A 101 -36.06 3.58 -8.81
C GLY A 101 -35.29 3.60 -7.49
N GLN A 102 -35.91 3.96 -6.37
CA GLN A 102 -35.26 4.07 -5.07
C GLN A 102 -35.00 2.67 -4.48
N VAL A 103 -33.76 2.41 -4.08
CA VAL A 103 -33.41 1.22 -3.28
C VAL A 103 -34.14 1.28 -1.94
N ILE A 104 -34.94 0.25 -1.65
CA ILE A 104 -35.70 0.08 -0.41
C ILE A 104 -35.32 -1.19 0.38
N SER A 105 -34.59 -2.12 -0.24
CA SER A 105 -34.05 -3.31 0.41
C SER A 105 -32.72 -3.71 -0.21
N GLU A 106 -31.83 -4.34 0.56
CA GLU A 106 -30.47 -4.67 0.13
C GLU A 106 -29.93 -5.90 0.86
N GLN A 107 -29.28 -6.80 0.11
CA GLN A 107 -28.54 -7.93 0.64
C GLN A 107 -27.15 -8.03 -0.03
N VAL A 108 -26.13 -8.34 0.78
CA VAL A 108 -24.76 -8.55 0.31
C VAL A 108 -24.41 -10.03 0.48
N ILE A 109 -24.45 -10.76 -0.64
CA ILE A 109 -24.19 -12.21 -0.76
C ILE A 109 -22.68 -12.43 -0.76
N HIS A 110 -22.19 -13.45 -0.06
CA HIS A 110 -20.80 -13.92 -0.20
C HIS A 110 -20.76 -15.20 -1.03
N LEU A 111 -19.72 -15.33 -1.87
CA LEU A 111 -19.47 -16.51 -2.69
C LEU A 111 -18.01 -16.93 -2.53
N THR A 112 -17.73 -18.20 -2.27
CA THR A 112 -16.40 -18.74 -2.62
C THR A 112 -16.45 -19.31 -4.02
N VAL A 113 -15.67 -18.76 -4.95
CA VAL A 113 -15.43 -19.41 -6.24
C VAL A 113 -14.23 -20.34 -6.07
N SER A 114 -14.45 -21.62 -6.32
CA SER A 114 -13.44 -22.68 -6.21
C SER A 114 -13.01 -23.14 -7.61
N SER A 115 -11.74 -23.44 -7.82
CA SER A 115 -11.29 -24.16 -9.02
C SER A 115 -11.53 -25.66 -8.96
N GLU A 116 -11.59 -26.24 -7.75
CA GLU A 116 -11.69 -27.69 -7.54
C GLU A 116 -13.10 -28.12 -7.10
N PRO A 117 -13.81 -29.02 -7.82
CA PRO A 117 -15.12 -29.54 -7.42
C PRO A 117 -15.21 -30.12 -6.00
N LEU A 118 -14.09 -30.62 -5.48
CA LEU A 118 -14.00 -31.26 -4.16
C LEU A 118 -13.63 -30.30 -3.01
N SER A 119 -13.49 -28.99 -3.26
CA SER A 119 -13.26 -27.98 -2.22
C SER A 119 -14.55 -27.30 -1.72
N VAL A 120 -15.68 -27.52 -2.41
CA VAL A 120 -17.00 -27.02 -1.99
C VAL A 120 -17.42 -27.67 -0.66
N GLY A 121 -17.89 -26.84 0.28
CA GLY A 121 -18.22 -27.22 1.66
C GLY A 121 -17.02 -27.40 2.59
N GLN A 122 -15.79 -27.14 2.14
CA GLN A 122 -14.59 -27.22 2.99
C GLN A 122 -14.27 -25.87 3.64
N ALA A 123 -13.84 -25.86 4.90
CA ALA A 123 -13.37 -24.64 5.55
C ALA A 123 -12.12 -24.08 4.85
N VAL A 124 -12.02 -22.75 4.72
CA VAL A 124 -10.78 -22.09 4.31
C VAL A 124 -9.76 -22.21 5.44
N GLN A 125 -8.55 -22.64 5.10
CA GLN A 125 -7.44 -22.72 6.05
C GLN A 125 -6.27 -21.87 5.59
N VAL A 126 -5.55 -21.30 6.55
CA VAL A 126 -4.19 -20.80 6.35
C VAL A 126 -3.22 -21.81 6.95
N HIS A 127 -2.35 -22.38 6.12
CA HIS A 127 -1.26 -23.25 6.56
C HIS A 127 0.03 -22.43 6.68
N ILE A 128 0.71 -22.59 7.81
CA ILE A 128 1.93 -21.89 8.15
C ILE A 128 3.12 -22.68 7.58
N LEU A 129 3.76 -22.15 6.54
CA LEU A 129 4.84 -22.83 5.80
C LEU A 129 6.19 -22.73 6.52
N GLN A 130 6.38 -21.65 7.29
CA GLN A 130 7.58 -21.35 8.07
C GLN A 130 7.16 -20.72 9.40
N ASP A 131 7.99 -20.82 10.43
CA ASP A 131 7.81 -20.04 11.66
C ASP A 131 7.62 -18.55 11.31
N THR A 132 6.59 -17.95 11.91
CA THR A 132 6.14 -16.58 11.56
C THR A 132 5.43 -15.94 12.76
N LEU A 133 4.90 -14.72 12.58
CA LEU A 133 4.24 -13.95 13.61
C LEU A 133 2.84 -13.56 13.15
N PHE A 134 1.83 -13.88 13.96
CA PHE A 134 0.53 -13.20 13.91
C PHE A 134 0.66 -11.86 14.64
N LYS A 135 0.21 -10.78 13.98
CA LYS A 135 0.42 -9.40 14.41
C LYS A 135 -0.90 -8.64 14.50
N VAL A 136 -1.03 -7.69 15.43
CA VAL A 136 -2.16 -6.72 15.39
C VAL A 136 -2.07 -5.71 14.24
N LEU A 137 -0.89 -5.51 13.65
CA LEU A 137 -0.63 -4.54 12.60
C LEU A 137 0.35 -5.11 11.54
N PRO A 138 0.25 -4.71 10.25
CA PRO A 138 1.14 -5.14 9.17
C PRO A 138 2.49 -4.40 9.20
N LEU A 139 3.15 -4.35 10.36
CA LEU A 139 4.44 -3.68 10.57
C LEU A 139 5.56 -4.70 10.79
N ASP A 140 6.81 -4.32 10.50
CA ASP A 140 7.99 -5.14 10.80
C ASP A 140 8.08 -5.46 12.30
N SER A 141 8.47 -6.70 12.65
CA SER A 141 8.54 -7.15 14.04
C SER A 141 9.46 -6.30 14.90
N SER A 142 10.44 -5.60 14.33
CA SER A 142 11.40 -4.78 15.08
C SER A 142 10.78 -3.58 15.81
N VAL A 143 9.48 -3.29 15.64
CA VAL A 143 8.77 -2.18 16.29
C VAL A 143 7.48 -2.60 17.01
N LEU A 144 7.19 -3.91 17.06
CA LEU A 144 6.03 -4.47 17.76
C LEU A 144 6.49 -5.16 19.04
N ASN A 145 5.81 -4.89 20.16
CA ASN A 145 6.15 -5.51 21.45
C ASN A 145 5.45 -6.88 21.64
N ASP A 146 5.82 -7.62 22.70
CA ASP A 146 5.31 -8.97 22.98
C ASP A 146 3.79 -9.07 23.18
N ARG A 147 3.07 -7.96 23.40
CA ARG A 147 1.59 -7.94 23.44
C ARG A 147 0.96 -7.80 22.04
N GLN A 148 1.75 -7.40 21.04
CA GLN A 148 1.33 -7.16 19.66
C GLN A 148 1.71 -8.30 18.70
N LEU A 149 2.48 -9.28 19.19
CA LEU A 149 3.03 -10.41 18.43
C LEU A 149 2.66 -11.76 19.07
N LEU A 150 2.25 -12.74 18.27
CA LEU A 150 2.06 -14.14 18.68
C LEU A 150 2.81 -15.04 17.69
N PRO A 151 3.78 -15.86 18.14
CA PRO A 151 4.48 -16.77 17.24
C PRO A 151 3.55 -17.88 16.74
N LEU A 152 3.52 -18.05 15.42
CA LEU A 152 2.95 -19.21 14.74
C LEU A 152 4.09 -20.11 14.26
N LYS A 153 3.87 -21.43 14.29
CA LYS A 153 4.89 -22.44 13.99
C LYS A 153 4.67 -23.09 12.64
N ALA A 154 5.75 -23.44 11.94
CA ALA A 154 5.69 -24.22 10.71
C ALA A 154 4.86 -25.50 10.90
N GLY A 155 3.99 -25.81 9.93
CA GLY A 155 3.03 -26.91 10.00
C GLY A 155 1.74 -26.63 10.77
N GLN A 156 1.61 -25.51 11.49
CA GLN A 156 0.32 -25.09 12.05
C GLN A 156 -0.67 -24.75 10.93
N SER A 157 -1.95 -24.95 11.23
CA SER A 157 -3.07 -24.62 10.35
C SER A 157 -4.15 -23.92 11.16
N LEU A 158 -4.67 -22.81 10.66
CA LEU A 158 -5.76 -22.07 11.30
C LEU A 158 -6.96 -22.01 10.34
N ALA A 159 -8.17 -22.24 10.86
CA ALA A 159 -9.40 -21.98 10.12
C ALA A 159 -9.62 -20.45 10.00
N VAL A 160 -10.20 -20.02 8.89
CA VAL A 160 -10.33 -18.60 8.52
C VAL A 160 -11.77 -18.29 8.11
N ASP A 161 -12.42 -17.32 8.78
CA ASP A 161 -13.74 -16.82 8.39
C ASP A 161 -13.61 -15.93 7.14
N ARG A 162 -12.63 -15.02 7.15
CA ARG A 162 -12.36 -14.07 6.06
C ARG A 162 -10.87 -13.77 5.96
N TYR A 163 -10.41 -13.51 4.74
CA TYR A 163 -9.04 -13.06 4.47
C TYR A 163 -9.02 -11.87 3.50
N GLY A 164 -7.92 -11.14 3.50
CA GLY A 164 -7.62 -10.08 2.52
C GLY A 164 -6.12 -9.76 2.55
N TYR A 165 -5.58 -9.17 1.48
CA TYR A 165 -4.15 -8.86 1.38
C TYR A 165 -3.88 -7.35 1.33
N THR A 166 -2.90 -6.91 2.13
CA THR A 166 -2.45 -5.52 2.33
C THR A 166 -0.94 -5.49 2.61
N ASP A 167 -0.17 -4.67 1.88
CA ASP A 167 1.24 -4.36 2.16
C ASP A 167 2.22 -5.54 2.36
N GLY A 168 1.99 -6.68 1.69
CA GLY A 168 2.82 -7.89 1.87
C GLY A 168 2.33 -8.83 2.97
N TYR A 169 1.24 -8.48 3.64
CA TYR A 169 0.62 -9.25 4.71
C TYR A 169 -0.77 -9.75 4.31
N LEU A 170 -1.10 -10.95 4.79
CA LEU A 170 -2.45 -11.49 4.76
C LEU A 170 -3.16 -11.07 6.05
N ARG A 171 -4.15 -10.17 5.95
CA ARG A 171 -5.13 -9.92 7.02
C ARG A 171 -6.03 -11.14 7.13
N LEU A 172 -6.21 -11.63 8.34
CA LEU A 172 -7.07 -12.75 8.67
C LEU A 172 -8.12 -12.34 9.70
N GLU A 173 -9.30 -12.93 9.55
CA GLU A 173 -10.42 -12.89 10.49
C GLU A 173 -10.76 -14.34 10.82
N LEU A 174 -10.66 -14.70 12.10
CA LEU A 174 -10.66 -16.08 12.57
C LEU A 174 -11.96 -16.40 13.32
N PRO A 175 -12.47 -17.65 13.28
CA PRO A 175 -13.66 -18.06 14.02
C PRO A 175 -13.49 -17.94 15.53
N THR A 176 -12.26 -18.14 16.02
CA THR A 176 -11.89 -18.16 17.43
C THR A 176 -10.84 -17.09 17.71
N ASP A 177 -10.89 -16.51 18.90
CA ASP A 177 -9.92 -15.52 19.35
C ASP A 177 -8.56 -16.15 19.65
N LEU A 178 -7.44 -15.52 19.22
CA LEU A 178 -6.08 -15.94 19.57
C LEU A 178 -5.56 -15.31 20.87
N GLY A 179 -6.47 -15.05 21.81
CA GLY A 179 -6.22 -14.71 23.20
C GLY A 179 -5.80 -13.26 23.38
N LYS A 180 -4.50 -12.95 23.18
CA LYS A 180 -3.96 -11.60 23.44
C LYS A 180 -4.05 -10.64 22.26
N LEU A 181 -4.39 -11.13 21.06
CA LEU A 181 -4.43 -10.35 19.81
C LEU A 181 -5.83 -10.19 19.22
N GLY A 182 -6.84 -10.91 19.71
CA GLY A 182 -8.18 -10.89 19.15
C GLY A 182 -8.42 -11.94 18.05
N ARG A 183 -9.60 -11.88 17.42
CA ARG A 183 -9.98 -12.64 16.21
C ARG A 183 -9.39 -12.09 14.90
N VAL A 184 -8.74 -10.92 14.91
CA VAL A 184 -8.26 -10.23 13.71
C VAL A 184 -6.77 -9.93 13.82
N GLY A 185 -6.01 -10.21 12.78
CA GLY A 185 -4.58 -9.90 12.72
C GLY A 185 -3.98 -10.12 11.33
N TYR A 186 -2.66 -10.05 11.26
CA TYR A 186 -1.87 -10.06 10.03
C TYR A 186 -0.74 -11.08 10.14
N VAL A 187 -0.45 -11.79 9.04
CA VAL A 187 0.69 -12.71 8.90
C VAL A 187 1.43 -12.43 7.58
N ASP A 188 2.74 -12.67 7.49
CA ASP A 188 3.51 -12.45 6.25
C ASP A 188 2.98 -13.36 5.14
N ALA A 189 2.57 -12.77 4.01
CA ALA A 189 1.89 -13.48 2.93
C ALA A 189 2.75 -14.55 2.25
N ALA A 190 4.09 -14.46 2.32
CA ALA A 190 4.99 -15.46 1.73
C ALA A 190 5.32 -16.62 2.68
N GLN A 191 5.02 -16.50 3.98
CA GLN A 191 5.25 -17.54 4.97
C GLN A 191 4.03 -18.46 5.17
N VAL A 192 2.97 -18.25 4.40
CA VAL A 192 1.71 -18.99 4.50
C VAL A 192 1.19 -19.41 3.12
N THR A 193 0.28 -20.38 3.09
CA THR A 193 -0.59 -20.65 1.94
C THR A 193 -2.03 -20.68 2.42
N LEU A 194 -2.94 -20.06 1.67
CA LEU A 194 -4.36 -20.32 1.82
C LEU A 194 -4.76 -21.57 1.04
N THR A 195 -5.70 -22.32 1.58
CA THR A 195 -6.28 -23.50 0.94
C THR A 195 -7.77 -23.62 1.20
N LYS A 196 -8.42 -24.44 0.39
CA LYS A 196 -9.78 -24.91 0.62
C LYS A 196 -9.85 -26.40 0.25
N GLY A 197 -9.94 -27.28 1.25
CA GLY A 197 -9.76 -28.72 1.03
C GLY A 197 -8.38 -29.02 0.42
N ARG A 198 -8.34 -29.39 -0.88
CA ARG A 198 -7.09 -29.61 -1.65
C ARG A 198 -6.69 -28.42 -2.53
N GLU A 199 -7.58 -27.46 -2.74
CA GLU A 199 -7.32 -26.28 -3.57
C GLU A 199 -6.37 -25.32 -2.86
N ARG A 200 -5.43 -24.71 -3.57
CA ARG A 200 -4.65 -23.56 -3.10
C ARG A 200 -5.33 -22.28 -3.59
N LEU A 201 -5.75 -21.43 -2.66
CA LEU A 201 -6.33 -20.12 -3.01
C LEU A 201 -5.20 -19.12 -3.34
N PRO A 202 -5.39 -18.23 -4.32
CA PRO A 202 -4.38 -17.24 -4.68
C PRO A 202 -4.20 -16.19 -3.57
N VAL A 203 -2.95 -15.77 -3.36
CA VAL A 203 -2.57 -14.64 -2.52
C VAL A 203 -1.75 -13.69 -3.39
N ASP A 204 -2.20 -12.45 -3.56
CA ASP A 204 -1.58 -11.42 -4.43
C ASP A 204 -0.23 -10.90 -3.86
N GLY A 205 0.75 -11.78 -3.67
CA GLY A 205 2.02 -11.45 -3.01
C GLY A 205 3.11 -10.85 -3.90
N ASP A 206 3.04 -11.07 -5.22
CA ASP A 206 4.21 -10.97 -6.11
C ASP A 206 4.07 -9.87 -7.19
N GLN A 207 3.66 -8.67 -6.76
CA GLN A 207 3.65 -7.49 -7.63
C GLN A 207 5.09 -7.07 -7.99
N GLN A 208 5.40 -7.11 -9.27
CA GLN A 208 6.67 -6.66 -9.84
C GLN A 208 6.82 -5.13 -9.73
N THR A 209 7.62 -4.65 -8.77
CA THR A 209 7.73 -3.22 -8.46
C THR A 209 8.22 -2.37 -9.63
N VAL A 210 7.47 -1.32 -9.96
CA VAL A 210 7.93 -0.25 -10.86
C VAL A 210 9.04 0.56 -10.17
N ILE A 211 10.16 0.75 -10.86
CA ILE A 211 11.32 1.46 -10.34
C ILE A 211 11.28 2.90 -10.84
N LEU A 212 11.28 3.85 -9.91
CA LEU A 212 11.33 5.28 -10.16
C LEU A 212 12.77 5.80 -10.00
N PRO A 213 13.28 6.65 -10.92
CA PRO A 213 14.62 7.19 -10.83
C PRO A 213 14.77 8.18 -9.68
N GLY A 214 15.99 8.25 -9.14
CA GLY A 214 16.42 9.29 -8.21
C GLY A 214 17.22 10.39 -8.92
N PRO A 215 18.08 11.14 -8.20
CA PRO A 215 18.44 10.91 -6.80
C PRO A 215 17.31 11.27 -5.82
N VAL A 216 17.13 10.43 -4.80
CA VAL A 216 16.28 10.73 -3.63
C VAL A 216 17.08 10.60 -2.33
N GLN A 217 16.80 11.49 -1.39
CA GLN A 217 17.36 11.44 -0.04
C GLN A 217 16.50 10.50 0.81
N VAL A 218 17.13 9.71 1.66
CA VAL A 218 16.48 8.75 2.57
C VAL A 218 16.91 9.08 4.00
N GLN A 219 16.02 9.68 4.77
CA GLN A 219 16.22 9.97 6.19
C GLN A 219 15.65 8.85 7.05
N VAL A 220 16.47 8.31 7.96
CA VAL A 220 16.09 7.24 8.88
C VAL A 220 15.39 7.84 10.10
N LEU A 221 14.08 7.63 10.21
CA LEU A 221 13.23 8.25 11.24
C LEU A 221 13.37 7.56 12.60
N GLN A 222 13.69 6.27 12.59
CA GLN A 222 14.01 5.44 13.75
C GLN A 222 14.93 4.28 13.38
N ASP A 223 15.60 3.73 14.38
CA ASP A 223 16.49 2.58 14.30
C ASP A 223 15.87 1.37 13.58
N THR A 224 16.52 0.86 12.54
CA THR A 224 15.95 -0.20 11.70
C THR A 224 16.98 -1.06 10.95
N TRP A 225 16.51 -1.93 10.06
CA TRP A 225 17.31 -2.84 9.24
C TRP A 225 17.14 -2.52 7.75
N LEU A 226 18.27 -2.33 7.08
CA LEU A 226 18.40 -2.31 5.63
C LEU A 226 18.71 -3.73 5.15
N LYS A 227 17.79 -4.35 4.43
CA LYS A 227 17.71 -5.81 4.19
C LYS A 227 17.89 -6.14 2.71
N THR A 228 18.39 -7.31 2.35
CA THR A 228 18.45 -7.76 0.94
C THR A 228 17.12 -8.31 0.41
N GLN A 229 16.10 -8.43 1.26
CA GLN A 229 14.77 -8.92 0.89
C GLN A 229 13.66 -8.13 1.64
N PRO A 230 12.46 -7.95 1.04
CA PRO A 230 11.31 -7.29 1.68
C PRO A 230 10.52 -8.25 2.59
N LEU A 231 11.23 -9.01 3.42
CA LEU A 231 10.67 -9.88 4.46
C LEU A 231 10.77 -9.22 5.83
N ASP A 232 9.98 -9.66 6.81
CA ASP A 232 10.15 -9.27 8.21
C ASP A 232 11.60 -9.46 8.70
N SER A 233 12.12 -8.49 9.46
CA SER A 233 13.49 -8.50 9.96
C SER A 233 13.88 -9.76 10.74
N ALA A 234 12.93 -10.46 11.38
CA ALA A 234 13.17 -11.71 12.10
C ALA A 234 13.60 -12.86 11.18
N HIS A 235 13.21 -12.83 9.89
CA HIS A 235 13.46 -13.90 8.92
C HIS A 235 14.60 -13.58 7.92
N VAL A 236 15.18 -12.37 8.00
CA VAL A 236 16.37 -12.00 7.22
C VAL A 236 17.64 -12.30 8.03
N ALA A 237 18.55 -13.08 7.44
CA ALA A 237 19.77 -13.52 8.11
C ALA A 237 20.68 -12.33 8.52
N PRO A 238 21.51 -12.44 9.57
CA PRO A 238 22.39 -11.36 10.01
C PRO A 238 23.31 -10.80 8.91
N SER A 239 23.84 -11.67 8.04
CA SER A 239 24.67 -11.27 6.89
C SER A 239 23.89 -10.58 5.74
N GLN A 240 22.56 -10.64 5.78
CA GLN A 240 21.64 -10.07 4.78
C GLN A 240 20.97 -8.77 5.26
N ARG A 241 21.36 -8.25 6.44
CA ARG A 241 20.82 -7.00 7.01
C ARG A 241 21.91 -6.12 7.63
N CYS A 242 21.90 -4.84 7.30
CA CYS A 242 22.71 -3.82 7.95
C CYS A 242 21.84 -3.00 8.91
N ARG A 243 22.35 -2.62 10.08
CA ARG A 243 21.65 -1.69 10.97
C ARG A 243 21.67 -0.30 10.34
N LEU A 244 20.55 0.42 10.44
CA LEU A 244 20.47 1.86 10.21
C LEU A 244 20.07 2.54 11.52
N GLN A 245 20.74 3.63 11.85
CA GLN A 245 20.51 4.39 13.09
C GLN A 245 19.57 5.57 12.87
N ARG A 246 18.77 5.90 13.88
CA ARG A 246 17.91 7.10 13.85
C ARG A 246 18.71 8.37 13.52
N GLY A 247 18.22 9.16 12.56
CA GLY A 247 18.84 10.39 12.10
C GLY A 247 19.87 10.22 10.97
N GLN A 248 20.29 8.98 10.67
CA GLN A 248 21.15 8.68 9.53
C GLN A 248 20.47 9.10 8.21
N GLN A 249 21.27 9.56 7.25
CA GLN A 249 20.81 9.90 5.91
C GLN A 249 21.58 9.10 4.85
N LEU A 250 20.87 8.65 3.83
CA LEU A 250 21.41 7.94 2.66
C LEU A 250 20.92 8.62 1.37
N MET A 251 21.59 8.35 0.26
CA MET A 251 21.14 8.74 -1.08
C MET A 251 20.85 7.50 -1.92
N ALA A 252 19.68 7.45 -2.56
CA ALA A 252 19.31 6.37 -3.48
C ALA A 252 19.24 6.86 -4.92
N PHE A 253 19.80 6.08 -5.84
CA PHE A 253 19.79 6.33 -7.29
C PHE A 253 18.45 5.97 -7.93
N SER A 254 17.66 5.11 -7.29
CA SER A 254 16.28 4.79 -7.67
C SER A 254 15.55 4.16 -6.47
N TYR A 255 14.22 4.21 -6.52
CA TYR A 255 13.34 3.70 -5.47
C TYR A 255 12.09 3.02 -6.05
N GLY A 256 11.35 2.32 -5.20
CA GLY A 256 10.05 1.72 -5.52
C GLY A 256 9.41 1.11 -4.28
N CYS A 257 8.17 0.65 -4.39
CA CYS A 257 7.40 0.09 -3.27
C CYS A 257 7.20 -1.43 -3.46
N GLN A 258 7.56 -2.24 -2.46
CA GLN A 258 7.39 -3.69 -2.50
C GLN A 258 7.07 -4.25 -1.10
N ARG A 259 5.90 -4.90 -0.93
CA ARG A 259 5.53 -5.65 0.29
C ARG A 259 5.89 -4.92 1.61
N GLY A 260 5.37 -3.70 1.80
CA GLY A 260 5.61 -2.91 3.01
C GLY A 260 7.02 -2.27 3.14
N HIS A 261 7.85 -2.36 2.11
CA HIS A 261 9.21 -1.83 2.09
C HIS A 261 9.44 -0.87 0.91
N PHE A 262 10.22 0.19 1.14
CA PHE A 262 10.89 0.86 0.03
C PHE A 262 12.02 -0.04 -0.48
N ARG A 263 11.94 -0.41 -1.75
CA ARG A 263 13.03 -0.99 -2.54
C ARG A 263 13.93 0.17 -2.99
N LEU A 264 15.22 0.12 -2.68
CA LEU A 264 16.20 1.16 -2.93
C LEU A 264 17.41 0.61 -3.70
N SER A 265 17.92 1.38 -4.65
CA SER A 265 19.27 1.19 -5.20
C SER A 265 20.20 2.24 -4.62
N LEU A 266 21.07 1.82 -3.70
CA LEU A 266 22.05 2.66 -3.00
C LEU A 266 23.45 2.49 -3.62
N PRO A 267 24.38 3.46 -3.45
CA PRO A 267 25.77 3.28 -3.82
C PRO A 267 26.45 2.19 -3.00
N VAL A 268 27.47 1.55 -3.58
CA VAL A 268 28.22 0.43 -2.96
C VAL A 268 28.70 0.74 -1.53
N ALA A 269 29.12 1.99 -1.27
CA ALA A 269 29.58 2.42 0.04
C ALA A 269 28.51 2.41 1.16
N SER A 270 27.21 2.36 0.82
CA SER A 270 26.11 2.42 1.79
C SER A 270 25.72 1.07 2.40
N PHE A 271 26.35 -0.05 1.99
CA PHE A 271 26.02 -1.38 2.52
C PHE A 271 27.29 -2.19 2.78
N GLN A 272 27.72 -2.24 4.05
CA GLN A 272 28.89 -3.01 4.49
C GLN A 272 28.48 -4.02 5.59
N PRO A 273 28.03 -5.24 5.22
CA PRO A 273 27.57 -6.23 6.19
C PRO A 273 28.60 -6.60 7.27
N GLN A 274 29.90 -6.49 6.96
CA GLN A 274 30.98 -6.85 7.87
C GLN A 274 31.37 -5.72 8.83
N ALA A 275 31.08 -4.45 8.52
CA ALA A 275 31.54 -3.30 9.28
C ALA A 275 30.86 -3.12 10.65
N PHE A 276 29.69 -3.75 10.85
CA PHE A 276 28.90 -3.65 12.09
C PHE A 276 28.95 -4.91 12.98
N CYS A 277 29.75 -5.92 12.61
CA CYS A 277 29.94 -7.13 13.43
C CYS A 277 31.14 -7.04 14.39
N ALA A 278 31.86 -5.90 14.43
CA ALA A 278 33.10 -5.75 15.20
C ALA A 278 32.89 -5.49 16.71
N ASP A 279 31.76 -4.90 17.12
CA ASP A 279 31.50 -4.49 18.51
C ASP A 279 31.09 -5.66 19.45
N GLN A 280 31.70 -6.83 19.26
CA GLN A 280 31.59 -8.01 20.14
C GLN A 280 32.97 -8.63 20.48
N VAL A 281 34.03 -7.83 20.51
CA VAL A 281 35.30 -8.20 21.14
C VAL A 281 35.74 -7.11 22.12
N SER A 282 35.66 -7.40 23.41
CA SER A 282 36.12 -6.50 24.47
C SER A 282 37.64 -6.33 24.43
N PRO A 283 38.18 -5.09 24.35
CA PRO A 283 39.62 -4.86 24.45
C PRO A 283 40.06 -4.97 25.92
N HIS A 284 40.62 -6.12 26.31
CA HIS A 284 41.48 -6.17 27.51
C HIS A 284 42.73 -5.30 27.26
N PRO A 285 43.08 -4.37 28.16
CA PRO A 285 44.20 -3.46 27.93
C PRO A 285 45.55 -4.19 28.10
N VAL A 286 46.32 -4.26 27.01
CA VAL A 286 47.72 -4.69 27.03
C VAL A 286 48.62 -3.46 27.06
N SER A 287 49.10 -3.10 28.25
CA SER A 287 50.13 -2.06 28.44
C SER A 287 51.52 -2.68 28.48
N ILE A 288 52.48 -2.12 27.74
CA ILE A 288 53.89 -2.54 27.76
C ILE A 288 54.79 -1.29 27.73
N ASN A 289 55.95 -1.38 28.41
CA ASN A 289 57.01 -0.37 28.61
C ASN A 289 56.70 0.71 29.69
N GLY A 290 57.59 0.97 30.67
CA GLY A 290 58.83 0.25 31.02
C GLY A 290 59.71 0.96 32.07
N HIS A 291 60.46 0.17 32.86
CA HIS A 291 61.44 0.58 33.90
C HIS A 291 60.85 1.35 35.12
N SER A 292 61.32 1.18 36.38
CA SER A 292 62.70 0.94 36.84
C SER A 292 62.79 0.18 38.20
N THR A 293 63.94 -0.50 38.40
CA THR A 293 64.66 -0.82 39.68
C THR A 293 63.92 -1.29 40.95
N ASP A 294 64.32 -2.50 41.39
CA ASP A 294 64.68 -2.92 42.76
C ASP A 294 63.67 -2.86 43.94
N ILE A 295 63.35 -4.04 44.48
CA ILE A 295 63.63 -4.51 45.87
C ILE A 295 62.80 -5.80 46.16
N ALA A 296 63.42 -6.77 46.86
CA ALA A 296 62.81 -7.99 47.42
C ALA A 296 63.18 -8.08 48.92
N PRO A 297 62.69 -9.04 49.74
CA PRO A 297 61.83 -10.22 49.46
C PRO A 297 60.67 -10.45 50.48
N GLY A 298 59.94 -11.59 50.40
CA GLY A 298 59.27 -12.18 51.59
C GLY A 298 58.05 -13.11 51.36
N GLY A 299 58.10 -14.32 51.94
CA GLY A 299 56.98 -15.28 52.15
C GLY A 299 56.53 -16.08 50.91
N SER A 300 56.33 -17.42 50.91
CA SER A 300 55.63 -18.37 51.82
C SER A 300 54.09 -18.24 51.78
N ASP A 301 53.27 -19.30 51.64
CA ASP A 301 53.51 -20.74 51.90
C ASP A 301 52.63 -21.69 51.02
N ARG A 302 52.69 -23.01 51.26
CA ARG A 302 51.94 -24.20 50.70
C ARG A 302 50.49 -23.93 50.21
N GLY A 303 49.84 -24.73 49.34
CA GLY A 303 50.03 -26.07 48.72
C GLY A 303 48.73 -26.41 47.93
N VAL A 304 48.42 -27.57 47.32
CA VAL A 304 48.85 -28.99 47.35
C VAL A 304 48.48 -29.68 46.00
N TYR A 305 49.12 -30.82 45.66
CA TYR A 305 48.95 -31.70 44.45
C TYR A 305 47.78 -32.74 44.60
N PRO A 306 47.53 -33.77 43.73
CA PRO A 306 48.10 -34.16 42.41
C PRO A 306 47.07 -34.65 41.32
N SER A 307 47.61 -35.25 40.22
CA SER A 307 47.11 -36.45 39.48
C SER A 307 45.90 -36.33 38.54
N ASN A 308 45.80 -37.02 37.38
CA ASN A 308 46.71 -37.93 36.61
C ASN A 308 46.52 -37.66 35.07
N GLY A 309 47.43 -38.04 34.17
CA GLY A 309 47.40 -39.30 33.38
C GLY A 309 46.55 -39.16 32.09
N ASP A 310 46.94 -39.60 30.87
CA ASP A 310 48.08 -40.43 30.43
C ASP A 310 48.51 -40.15 28.96
N ARG A 311 49.54 -40.87 28.49
CA ARG A 311 50.15 -40.86 27.13
C ARG A 311 49.66 -42.10 26.30
N PRO A 312 50.20 -42.40 25.08
CA PRO A 312 50.31 -41.62 23.83
C PRO A 312 49.78 -42.43 22.59
N GLY A 313 49.99 -41.95 21.36
CA GLY A 313 49.78 -42.72 20.11
C GLY A 313 50.58 -42.15 18.92
N ASP A 314 51.00 -42.99 17.98
CA ASP A 314 52.05 -42.69 16.98
C ASP A 314 51.73 -43.27 15.56
N GLY A 315 52.41 -42.80 14.50
CA GLY A 315 52.63 -43.56 13.25
C GLY A 315 52.02 -43.10 11.90
N GLY A 316 52.85 -43.18 10.82
CA GLY A 316 52.47 -43.33 9.39
C GLY A 316 52.24 -42.03 8.57
N ILE A 317 52.86 -41.67 7.42
CA ILE A 317 53.74 -42.24 6.35
C ILE A 317 53.05 -42.42 4.96
N ASP A 318 53.83 -42.14 3.90
CA ASP A 318 53.63 -42.25 2.42
C ASP A 318 52.93 -41.11 1.66
N ARG A 319 53.11 -40.86 0.34
CA ARG A 319 54.21 -40.95 -0.69
C ARG A 319 53.63 -41.27 -2.09
N GLY A 320 54.15 -40.62 -3.14
CA GLY A 320 53.89 -40.89 -4.58
C GLY A 320 53.17 -39.74 -5.33
N GLY A 321 53.32 -39.53 -6.65
CA GLY A 321 54.25 -40.13 -7.64
C GLY A 321 53.85 -39.85 -9.12
N SER A 322 54.82 -39.69 -10.04
CA SER A 322 54.72 -39.45 -11.53
C SER A 322 54.06 -38.13 -12.01
N GLN A 323 54.34 -37.46 -13.15
CA GLN A 323 55.26 -37.52 -14.33
C GLN A 323 54.73 -37.88 -15.74
N SER A 324 54.93 -36.93 -16.69
CA SER A 324 55.01 -37.08 -18.18
C SER A 324 53.71 -37.41 -18.95
N SER A 325 53.59 -37.29 -20.29
CA SER A 325 54.58 -37.01 -21.36
C SER A 325 54.14 -35.94 -22.43
N ASN A 326 54.31 -36.16 -23.76
CA ASN A 326 54.55 -35.06 -24.74
C ASN A 326 54.33 -35.39 -26.25
N GLY A 327 54.11 -34.37 -27.10
CA GLY A 327 54.14 -34.39 -28.61
C GLY A 327 52.97 -33.60 -29.26
N HIS A 328 53.05 -32.75 -30.31
CA HIS A 328 53.73 -32.69 -31.65
C HIS A 328 53.08 -33.54 -32.77
N ALA A 329 52.94 -33.14 -34.06
CA ALA A 329 53.19 -31.86 -34.79
C ALA A 329 52.59 -31.84 -36.25
N GLY A 330 52.71 -30.70 -36.98
CA GLY A 330 52.45 -30.51 -38.44
C GLY A 330 51.11 -29.83 -38.80
N GLY A 331 50.90 -29.07 -39.90
CA GLY A 331 51.67 -28.65 -41.09
C GLY A 331 50.74 -28.62 -42.35
N ASN A 332 50.94 -27.95 -43.51
CA ASN A 332 51.82 -26.89 -44.08
C ASN A 332 51.20 -26.50 -45.49
N ALA A 333 51.54 -25.54 -46.36
CA ALA A 333 52.53 -24.44 -46.51
C ALA A 333 52.09 -23.43 -47.64
N GLY A 334 52.70 -22.23 -47.74
CA GLY A 334 52.65 -21.30 -48.91
C GLY A 334 51.49 -20.27 -48.93
N GLY A 335 51.57 -19.07 -49.54
CA GLY A 335 52.64 -18.32 -50.24
C GLY A 335 52.05 -17.05 -50.91
N ASN A 336 52.78 -16.04 -51.40
CA ASN A 336 54.24 -15.80 -51.41
C ASN A 336 54.60 -14.29 -51.12
N PRO A 337 55.22 -13.38 -51.94
CA PRO A 337 55.91 -12.18 -51.41
C PRO A 337 55.55 -10.80 -52.07
N ASP A 338 56.43 -9.81 -51.86
CA ASP A 338 56.63 -8.51 -52.57
C ASP A 338 55.59 -7.37 -52.38
N ASN A 339 55.96 -6.10 -52.13
CA ASN A 339 57.29 -5.46 -51.92
C ASN A 339 57.16 -4.10 -51.15
N GLY A 340 58.25 -3.53 -50.60
CA GLY A 340 58.32 -2.07 -50.30
C GLY A 340 58.54 -1.56 -48.85
N SER A 341 59.80 -1.57 -48.39
CA SER A 341 60.51 -0.43 -47.75
C SER A 341 60.08 0.26 -46.43
N THR A 342 60.72 -0.18 -45.30
CA THR A 342 61.47 0.67 -44.30
C THR A 342 60.76 1.72 -43.39
N PRO A 343 61.38 2.18 -42.27
CA PRO A 343 62.09 1.44 -41.20
C PRO A 343 61.86 1.99 -39.75
N GLY A 344 62.32 1.26 -38.72
CA GLY A 344 62.60 1.80 -37.37
C GLY A 344 61.38 1.93 -36.43
N ALA A 345 61.12 1.04 -35.46
CA ALA A 345 61.91 0.68 -34.27
C ALA A 345 61.93 1.75 -33.15
N GLY A 346 61.20 1.47 -32.06
CA GLY A 346 61.17 2.29 -30.84
C GLY A 346 60.40 1.58 -29.73
N VAL A 347 61.11 0.94 -28.79
CA VAL A 347 60.50 0.28 -27.62
C VAL A 347 60.37 1.29 -26.48
N THR A 348 59.16 1.44 -25.95
CA THR A 348 58.87 2.20 -24.71
C THR A 348 58.00 1.36 -23.77
N PRO A 349 58.09 1.58 -22.43
CA PRO A 349 57.83 0.53 -21.45
C PRO A 349 56.37 0.44 -20.97
N ALA A 350 56.10 -0.55 -20.12
CA ALA A 350 54.82 -0.76 -19.45
C ALA A 350 54.37 0.49 -18.67
N GLY A 351 53.34 1.16 -19.19
CA GLY A 351 52.74 2.36 -18.60
C GLY A 351 51.65 2.02 -17.60
N VAL A 352 51.92 2.37 -16.33
CA VAL A 352 51.01 2.38 -15.18
C VAL A 352 49.54 2.67 -15.54
N THR A 353 48.63 1.76 -15.21
CA THR A 353 47.18 2.04 -15.19
C THR A 353 46.87 3.11 -14.13
N PRO A 354 46.08 4.15 -14.43
CA PRO A 354 45.73 5.16 -13.44
C PRO A 354 44.78 4.57 -12.37
N ALA A 355 45.32 4.26 -11.20
CA ALA A 355 44.51 4.00 -10.01
C ALA A 355 43.85 5.30 -9.56
N GLY A 356 42.61 5.56 -10.02
CA GLY A 356 42.03 6.90 -9.92
C GLY A 356 40.52 7.02 -10.20
N VAL A 357 39.73 5.95 -10.06
CA VAL A 357 38.26 6.05 -10.03
C VAL A 357 37.74 5.46 -8.73
N THR A 358 37.34 6.34 -7.82
CA THR A 358 36.73 5.96 -6.53
C THR A 358 35.38 5.26 -6.77
N PRO A 359 35.12 4.04 -6.26
CA PRO A 359 33.90 3.29 -6.55
C PRO A 359 32.63 3.83 -5.86
N ALA A 360 32.64 5.06 -5.36
CA ALA A 360 31.59 5.66 -4.54
C ALA A 360 30.28 5.97 -5.29
N HIS A 361 30.25 5.88 -6.62
CA HIS A 361 29.12 6.30 -7.46
C HIS A 361 28.45 5.18 -8.26
N GLN A 362 28.92 3.93 -8.19
CA GLN A 362 28.17 2.80 -8.75
C GLN A 362 27.06 2.36 -7.76
N PRO A 363 25.85 2.03 -8.24
CA PRO A 363 24.84 1.36 -7.44
C PRO A 363 25.31 -0.05 -7.07
N LEU A 364 24.75 -0.62 -6.00
CA LEU A 364 24.83 -2.06 -5.75
C LEU A 364 24.10 -2.85 -6.84
N ASP A 365 24.68 -3.97 -7.27
CA ASP A 365 24.10 -4.87 -8.29
C ASP A 365 22.77 -5.51 -7.88
N PHE A 366 22.41 -5.43 -6.60
CA PHE A 366 21.16 -5.93 -6.03
C PHE A 366 20.44 -4.82 -5.23
N PRO A 367 19.09 -4.81 -5.25
CA PRO A 367 18.32 -3.86 -4.45
C PRO A 367 18.38 -4.17 -2.96
N LEU A 368 18.18 -3.12 -2.16
CA LEU A 368 18.00 -3.20 -0.72
C LEU A 368 16.60 -2.74 -0.32
N TYR A 369 16.15 -3.14 0.85
CA TYR A 369 14.78 -2.95 1.34
C TYR A 369 14.78 -2.40 2.75
N VAL A 370 13.97 -1.38 3.00
CA VAL A 370 13.78 -0.79 4.34
C VAL A 370 12.27 -0.60 4.59
N PRO A 371 11.73 -0.93 5.78
CA PRO A 371 10.29 -0.79 6.05
C PRO A 371 9.85 0.67 5.87
N TRP A 372 8.74 0.90 5.16
CA TRP A 372 8.41 2.26 4.70
C TRP A 372 8.11 3.24 5.84
N THR A 373 7.57 2.74 6.95
CA THR A 373 7.29 3.51 8.17
C THR A 373 8.55 4.03 8.86
N HIS A 374 9.73 3.45 8.58
CA HIS A 374 10.96 3.75 9.30
C HIS A 374 11.81 4.81 8.58
N VAL A 375 11.43 5.23 7.37
CA VAL A 375 12.16 6.20 6.56
C VAL A 375 11.27 7.26 5.92
N GLN A 376 11.85 8.44 5.77
CA GLN A 376 11.35 9.53 4.94
C GLN A 376 12.18 9.56 3.66
N LEU A 377 11.52 9.36 2.51
CA LEU A 377 12.11 9.63 1.20
C LEU A 377 11.80 11.08 0.83
N SER A 378 12.74 11.80 0.23
CA SER A 378 12.50 13.15 -0.27
C SER A 378 13.27 13.45 -1.55
N GLN A 379 12.73 14.39 -2.34
CA GLN A 379 13.35 14.94 -3.52
C GLN A 379 13.28 16.46 -3.42
N GLY A 380 14.40 17.07 -2.99
CA GLY A 380 14.39 18.45 -2.49
C GLY A 380 13.46 18.58 -1.27
N VAL A 381 12.61 19.61 -1.26
CA VAL A 381 11.64 19.86 -0.18
C VAL A 381 10.40 18.96 -0.22
N ARG A 382 10.22 18.16 -1.27
CA ARG A 382 9.03 17.31 -1.44
C ARG A 382 9.25 15.91 -0.87
N GLU A 383 8.24 15.39 -0.19
CA GLU A 383 8.24 14.05 0.38
C GLU A 383 7.70 12.95 -0.56
N ILE A 384 8.37 11.80 -0.46
CA ILE A 384 8.19 10.44 -0.97
C ILE A 384 7.10 9.57 -0.33
N PRO A 385 5.78 9.71 -0.55
CA PRO A 385 4.81 8.76 0.02
C PRO A 385 5.10 7.30 -0.41
N PHE A 386 4.82 6.35 0.48
CA PHE A 386 4.75 4.95 0.11
C PHE A 386 3.41 4.70 -0.57
N ASP A 387 3.44 4.34 -1.85
CA ASP A 387 2.27 4.03 -2.68
C ASP A 387 2.65 2.88 -3.63
N PRO A 388 2.23 1.63 -3.37
CA PRO A 388 2.47 0.51 -4.29
C PRO A 388 1.63 0.64 -5.58
N ASP A 389 0.51 1.35 -5.52
CA ASP A 389 -0.37 1.65 -6.65
C ASP A 389 0.05 2.95 -7.36
N ALA A 390 1.25 3.47 -7.14
CA ALA A 390 1.68 4.78 -7.65
C ALA A 390 1.48 4.90 -9.17
N LEU A 391 0.92 6.04 -9.59
CA LEU A 391 0.82 6.40 -10.99
C LEU A 391 2.22 6.73 -11.53
N THR A 392 2.59 6.07 -12.62
CA THR A 392 3.88 6.21 -13.28
C THR A 392 3.69 6.32 -14.79
N LEU A 393 4.64 6.97 -15.46
CA LEU A 393 4.68 7.12 -16.92
C LEU A 393 5.98 6.54 -17.44
N THR A 394 5.90 5.52 -18.29
CA THR A 394 7.01 5.00 -19.10
C THR A 394 6.94 5.60 -20.49
N VAL A 395 8.06 6.12 -20.99
CA VAL A 395 8.21 6.62 -22.36
C VAL A 395 8.50 5.45 -23.29
N THR A 396 7.58 5.12 -24.19
CA THR A 396 7.68 3.92 -25.06
C THR A 396 8.43 4.18 -26.36
N GLN A 397 8.55 5.45 -26.78
CA GLN A 397 9.28 5.93 -27.95
C GLN A 397 9.83 7.32 -27.66
N ASP A 398 10.93 7.73 -28.31
CA ASP A 398 11.45 9.10 -28.19
C ASP A 398 10.35 10.13 -28.50
N SER A 399 10.11 11.02 -27.52
CA SER A 399 8.98 11.94 -27.52
C SER A 399 9.39 13.33 -27.02
N VAL A 400 8.42 14.24 -26.94
CA VAL A 400 8.58 15.56 -26.32
C VAL A 400 7.42 15.85 -25.38
N PHE A 401 7.75 16.35 -24.18
CA PHE A 401 6.80 16.94 -23.25
C PHE A 401 6.53 18.38 -23.67
N LYS A 402 5.26 18.80 -23.73
CA LYS A 402 4.83 20.06 -24.37
C LYS A 402 4.05 20.94 -23.41
N LYS A 403 4.16 22.27 -23.54
CA LYS A 403 3.28 23.20 -22.78
C LYS A 403 1.84 23.20 -23.30
N TRP A 404 1.62 22.81 -24.56
CA TRP A 404 0.32 22.82 -25.23
C TRP A 404 0.06 21.52 -26.02
N PRO A 405 -1.19 21.06 -26.15
CA PRO A 405 -1.56 19.83 -26.87
C PRO A 405 -1.58 20.05 -28.39
N VAL A 406 -0.45 20.48 -28.96
CA VAL A 406 -0.30 20.76 -30.40
C VAL A 406 0.83 19.94 -31.02
N ASN A 407 1.05 20.09 -32.33
CA ASN A 407 2.23 19.54 -33.01
C ASN A 407 3.49 20.31 -32.61
N ARG A 408 4.66 19.62 -32.53
CA ARG A 408 5.94 20.21 -32.11
C ARG A 408 6.37 21.39 -32.99
N SER A 409 6.02 21.36 -34.28
CA SER A 409 6.23 22.45 -35.25
C SER A 409 5.63 23.79 -34.83
N ASN A 410 4.63 23.78 -33.94
CA ASN A 410 3.87 24.96 -33.53
C ASN A 410 4.31 25.47 -32.14
N LEU A 411 5.39 24.92 -31.57
CA LEU A 411 5.94 25.26 -30.27
C LEU A 411 7.31 25.94 -30.43
N ARG A 412 7.55 26.97 -29.62
CA ARG A 412 8.86 27.64 -29.55
C ARG A 412 9.86 26.80 -28.75
N GLU A 413 11.13 27.15 -28.87
CA GLU A 413 12.17 26.66 -27.96
C GLU A 413 11.79 27.01 -26.50
N GLY A 414 11.97 26.06 -25.58
CA GLY A 414 11.49 26.18 -24.20
C GLY A 414 9.96 26.00 -24.01
N GLU A 415 9.17 25.75 -25.06
CA GLU A 415 7.77 25.28 -24.95
C GLU A 415 7.63 23.76 -25.06
N TYR A 416 8.74 23.05 -25.27
CA TYR A 416 8.85 21.61 -25.11
C TYR A 416 10.21 21.21 -24.52
N CYS A 417 10.31 20.00 -23.97
CA CYS A 417 11.58 19.32 -23.66
C CYS A 417 11.53 17.86 -24.12
N SER A 418 12.69 17.21 -24.30
CA SER A 418 12.78 15.83 -24.78
C SER A 418 12.44 14.82 -23.70
N LEU A 419 11.73 13.75 -24.09
CA LEU A 419 11.48 12.56 -23.27
C LEU A 419 12.12 11.34 -23.99
N PRO A 420 13.28 10.85 -23.53
CA PRO A 420 13.95 9.70 -24.14
C PRO A 420 13.20 8.38 -23.91
N GLN A 421 13.22 7.48 -24.88
CA GLN A 421 12.69 6.12 -24.77
C GLN A 421 13.24 5.38 -23.53
N GLY A 422 12.38 4.63 -22.85
CA GLY A 422 12.72 3.87 -21.65
C GLY A 422 12.75 4.70 -20.35
N SER A 423 12.64 6.04 -20.43
CA SER A 423 12.52 6.88 -19.23
C SER A 423 11.23 6.57 -18.47
N VAL A 424 11.32 6.53 -17.14
CA VAL A 424 10.18 6.33 -16.23
C VAL A 424 10.08 7.50 -15.27
N TYR A 425 8.89 8.07 -15.11
CA TYR A 425 8.62 9.22 -14.25
C TYR A 425 7.45 8.92 -13.30
N GLY A 426 7.46 9.53 -12.12
CA GLY A 426 6.31 9.48 -11.20
C GLY A 426 5.26 10.52 -11.60
N LEU A 427 3.98 10.23 -11.39
CA LEU A 427 2.89 11.14 -11.72
C LEU A 427 2.21 11.70 -10.45
N LEU A 428 1.97 13.00 -10.46
CA LEU A 428 0.93 13.66 -9.65
C LEU A 428 -0.48 13.34 -10.16
N GLY A 429 -0.63 13.07 -11.46
CA GLY A 429 -1.89 12.74 -12.10
C GLY A 429 -1.86 12.92 -13.62
N TYR A 430 -2.94 12.48 -14.27
CA TYR A 430 -3.10 12.56 -15.72
C TYR A 430 -4.54 12.88 -16.15
N SER A 431 -4.70 13.35 -17.39
CA SER A 431 -5.98 13.51 -18.07
C SER A 431 -5.81 13.36 -19.60
N PRO A 432 -6.44 12.37 -20.26
CA PRO A 432 -6.41 12.25 -21.72
C PRO A 432 -7.16 13.41 -22.40
N THR A 433 -6.65 13.90 -23.53
CA THR A 433 -7.22 15.03 -24.29
C THR A 433 -6.89 14.86 -25.77
N GLY A 434 -7.75 14.15 -26.51
CA GLY A 434 -7.47 13.75 -27.89
C GLY A 434 -6.20 12.91 -27.99
N GLU A 435 -5.37 13.17 -29.01
CA GLU A 435 -4.08 12.49 -29.22
C GLU A 435 -3.01 12.78 -28.13
N HIS A 436 -3.30 13.68 -27.20
CA HIS A 436 -2.41 14.00 -26.09
C HIS A 436 -2.94 13.48 -24.76
N VAL A 437 -2.05 13.39 -23.78
CA VAL A 437 -2.41 13.22 -22.37
C VAL A 437 -1.74 14.35 -21.60
N LYS A 438 -2.54 15.17 -20.93
CA LYS A 438 -2.05 16.13 -19.95
C LYS A 438 -1.54 15.34 -18.75
N VAL A 439 -0.31 15.59 -18.32
CA VAL A 439 0.26 14.97 -17.12
C VAL A 439 0.92 16.01 -16.24
N ALA A 440 0.98 15.72 -14.95
CA ALA A 440 1.87 16.38 -14.01
C ALA A 440 2.80 15.32 -13.40
N PHE A 441 4.11 15.56 -13.46
CA PHE A 441 5.12 14.71 -12.84
C PHE A 441 5.25 15.00 -11.34
N THR A 442 5.77 14.04 -10.57
CA THR A 442 6.10 14.25 -9.16
C THR A 442 7.25 15.25 -8.96
N GLU A 443 8.12 15.32 -9.95
CA GLU A 443 9.37 16.06 -10.08
C GLU A 443 9.29 17.16 -11.15
N ASN A 444 10.11 18.22 -11.06
CA ASN A 444 10.25 19.21 -12.12
C ASN A 444 11.26 18.74 -13.17
N LEU A 445 10.89 18.74 -14.45
CA LEU A 445 11.85 18.55 -15.54
C LEU A 445 12.71 19.82 -15.70
N PRO A 446 14.05 19.70 -15.81
CA PRO A 446 14.95 20.86 -15.89
C PRO A 446 14.58 21.84 -17.00
N GLY A 447 14.56 23.14 -16.66
CA GLY A 447 14.20 24.23 -17.59
C GLY A 447 12.73 24.28 -18.02
N PHE A 448 11.89 23.32 -17.62
CA PHE A 448 10.52 23.17 -18.11
C PHE A 448 9.45 23.26 -17.00
N GLY A 449 9.67 22.60 -15.86
CA GLY A 449 8.65 22.38 -14.82
C GLY A 449 8.05 20.98 -14.87
N ASN A 450 7.01 20.71 -14.08
CA ASN A 450 6.44 19.36 -13.93
C ASN A 450 5.15 19.09 -14.72
N ALA A 451 4.45 20.11 -15.24
CA ALA A 451 3.12 19.94 -15.86
C ALA A 451 3.10 20.32 -17.34
N GLY A 452 2.38 19.53 -18.15
CA GLY A 452 2.38 19.64 -19.61
C GLY A 452 1.63 18.51 -20.29
N TYR A 453 1.97 18.21 -21.54
CA TYR A 453 1.28 17.22 -22.39
C TYR A 453 2.27 16.28 -23.09
N CYS A 454 1.98 14.99 -23.06
CA CYS A 454 2.65 13.94 -23.86
C CYS A 454 1.76 13.52 -25.04
N LEU A 455 2.33 12.84 -26.06
CA LEU A 455 1.54 12.14 -27.09
C LEU A 455 1.11 10.76 -26.59
N ARG A 456 -0.19 10.45 -26.68
CA ARG A 456 -0.83 9.27 -26.07
C ARG A 456 -0.17 7.95 -26.49
N HIS A 457 0.21 7.82 -27.76
CA HIS A 457 0.79 6.60 -28.33
C HIS A 457 2.30 6.43 -28.08
N GLN A 458 2.99 7.44 -27.52
CA GLN A 458 4.43 7.40 -27.20
C GLN A 458 4.72 7.18 -25.70
N ILE A 459 3.67 6.95 -24.91
CA ILE A 459 3.76 6.72 -23.47
C ILE A 459 2.92 5.50 -23.06
N GLN A 460 3.23 4.96 -21.89
CA GLN A 460 2.35 4.06 -21.16
C GLN A 460 2.23 4.59 -19.73
N VAL A 461 0.99 4.81 -19.27
CA VAL A 461 0.70 5.10 -17.86
C VAL A 461 0.38 3.79 -17.15
N ARG A 462 0.88 3.64 -15.92
CA ARG A 462 0.60 2.50 -15.06
C ARG A 462 0.20 2.94 -13.66
N ARG A 463 -0.65 2.15 -13.00
CA ARG A 463 -0.99 2.23 -11.58
C ARG A 463 -0.37 1.01 -10.90
N GLY A 464 0.77 1.20 -10.22
CA GLY A 464 1.64 0.07 -9.85
C GLY A 464 2.02 -0.76 -11.09
N VAL A 465 1.76 -2.07 -11.06
CA VAL A 465 1.96 -2.94 -12.25
C VAL A 465 0.94 -2.73 -13.36
N GLN A 466 -0.29 -2.28 -13.04
CA GLN A 466 -1.43 -2.33 -13.96
C GLN A 466 -1.35 -1.24 -15.03
N GLY A 467 -1.53 -1.60 -16.30
CA GLY A 467 -1.67 -0.63 -17.39
C GLY A 467 -2.96 0.18 -17.25
N VAL A 468 -2.86 1.50 -17.35
CA VAL A 468 -4.01 2.41 -17.36
C VAL A 468 -4.51 2.58 -18.79
N ASP A 469 -5.80 2.39 -19.02
CA ASP A 469 -6.40 2.77 -20.31
C ASP A 469 -6.48 4.30 -20.43
N LEU A 470 -5.79 4.82 -21.45
CA LEU A 470 -5.82 6.23 -21.82
C LEU A 470 -6.89 6.51 -22.90
N GLY A 471 -7.55 5.47 -23.43
CA GLY A 471 -8.76 5.51 -24.24
C GLY A 471 -9.91 6.19 -23.53
N ALA A 472 -10.25 5.69 -22.34
CA ALA A 472 -11.25 6.27 -21.44
C ALA A 472 -10.95 7.74 -21.10
N VAL A 473 -11.97 8.60 -21.21
CA VAL A 473 -11.91 9.95 -20.66
C VAL A 473 -11.91 9.85 -19.14
N GLN A 474 -10.82 10.29 -18.50
CA GLN A 474 -10.72 10.34 -17.05
C GLN A 474 -9.75 11.42 -16.58
N VAL A 475 -9.87 11.79 -15.30
CA VAL A 475 -8.87 12.54 -14.54
C VAL A 475 -8.58 11.73 -13.29
N GLU A 476 -7.31 11.50 -12.97
CA GLU A 476 -6.90 10.79 -11.75
C GLU A 476 -5.68 11.49 -11.15
N LEU A 477 -5.74 11.82 -9.86
CA LEU A 477 -4.65 12.37 -9.07
C LEU A 477 -4.02 11.25 -8.23
N ASN A 478 -2.69 11.19 -8.15
CA ASN A 478 -1.98 10.19 -7.35
C ASN A 478 -1.94 10.56 -5.87
N VAL A 479 -3.13 10.58 -5.27
CA VAL A 479 -3.31 10.77 -3.83
C VAL A 479 -3.00 9.45 -3.13
N PRO A 480 -2.11 9.43 -2.11
CA PRO A 480 -1.85 8.21 -1.35
C PRO A 480 -3.10 7.80 -0.57
N SER A 481 -3.45 6.51 -0.60
CA SER A 481 -4.55 5.97 0.19
C SER A 481 -4.06 5.58 1.58
N VAL A 482 -4.87 5.87 2.61
CA VAL A 482 -4.58 5.53 4.00
C VAL A 482 -5.87 5.02 4.65
N ALA A 483 -5.83 3.81 5.22
CA ALA A 483 -6.95 3.30 6.01
C ALA A 483 -7.07 4.08 7.33
N GLN A 484 -8.30 4.34 7.76
CA GLN A 484 -8.58 4.91 9.09
C GLN A 484 -8.13 3.97 10.23
N ILE A 485 -8.03 4.51 11.45
CA ILE A 485 -7.63 3.76 12.65
C ILE A 485 -8.86 3.03 13.25
N PRO A 486 -8.92 1.67 13.25
CA PRO A 486 -10.13 0.97 13.70
C PRO A 486 -10.44 1.15 15.20
N SER A 487 -9.42 1.35 16.04
CA SER A 487 -9.55 1.39 17.51
C SER A 487 -10.01 2.72 18.09
N GLN A 488 -10.07 3.81 17.30
CA GLN A 488 -10.38 5.16 17.79
C GLN A 488 -11.84 5.59 17.58
N GLY A 489 -12.66 4.72 16.99
CA GLY A 489 -14.13 4.80 17.05
C GLY A 489 -14.83 5.08 15.74
N GLU A 490 -16.00 4.46 15.60
CA GLU A 490 -17.01 4.77 14.60
C GLU A 490 -17.52 6.22 14.76
N GLY A 491 -17.77 6.89 13.63
CA GLY A 491 -18.31 8.26 13.54
C GLY A 491 -17.73 9.07 12.38
N VAL A 492 -18.51 10.01 11.80
CA VAL A 492 -18.20 10.80 10.59
C VAL A 492 -16.74 11.27 10.52
N GLN A 493 -16.30 11.92 11.61
CA GLN A 493 -15.05 12.67 11.61
C GLN A 493 -13.82 11.77 11.58
N GLY A 494 -13.94 10.46 11.84
CA GLY A 494 -12.85 9.52 11.63
C GLY A 494 -12.49 9.35 10.16
N GLY A 495 -13.51 9.18 9.32
CA GLY A 495 -13.36 9.18 7.87
C GLY A 495 -12.89 10.54 7.34
N VAL A 496 -13.48 11.63 7.81
CA VAL A 496 -13.08 13.00 7.38
C VAL A 496 -11.61 13.28 7.72
N LEU A 497 -11.15 13.01 8.96
CA LEU A 497 -9.75 13.22 9.34
C LEU A 497 -8.79 12.35 8.53
N ALA A 498 -9.16 11.10 8.22
CA ALA A 498 -8.33 10.22 7.38
C ALA A 498 -8.29 10.68 5.91
N ALA A 499 -9.43 11.10 5.34
CA ALA A 499 -9.49 11.69 3.99
C ALA A 499 -8.70 13.00 3.90
N ILE A 500 -8.71 13.81 4.95
CA ILE A 500 -7.87 15.02 5.08
C ILE A 500 -6.38 14.64 5.16
N ALA A 501 -6.01 13.59 5.90
CA ALA A 501 -4.63 13.10 5.94
C ALA A 501 -4.12 12.72 4.54
N MET A 502 -4.95 12.03 3.73
CA MET A 502 -4.62 11.73 2.33
C MET A 502 -4.40 13.02 1.51
N THR A 503 -5.27 14.02 1.64
CA THR A 503 -5.15 15.31 0.93
C THR A 503 -3.88 16.09 1.33
N LEU A 504 -3.56 16.13 2.63
CA LEU A 504 -2.33 16.75 3.14
C LEU A 504 -1.08 15.97 2.67
N ALA A 505 -1.14 14.64 2.65
CA ALA A 505 -0.04 13.78 2.20
C ALA A 505 0.23 13.87 0.69
N TYR A 506 -0.80 14.01 -0.14
CA TYR A 506 -0.66 14.34 -1.56
C TYR A 506 0.11 15.66 -1.77
N HIS A 507 -0.17 16.66 -0.93
CA HIS A 507 0.57 17.93 -0.89
C HIS A 507 1.91 17.86 -0.12
N GLY A 508 2.40 16.66 0.22
CA GLY A 508 3.75 16.44 0.76
C GLY A 508 3.89 16.65 2.27
N VAL A 509 2.80 16.59 3.04
CA VAL A 509 2.82 16.53 4.51
C VAL A 509 2.95 15.08 4.98
N ARG A 510 3.77 14.82 6.01
CA ARG A 510 3.70 13.60 6.82
C ARG A 510 3.62 13.95 8.30
N SER A 511 3.34 12.92 9.10
CA SER A 511 3.49 12.93 10.56
C SER A 511 4.89 13.41 10.97
N GLN A 512 4.93 14.29 11.96
CA GLN A 512 6.13 14.75 12.66
C GLN A 512 6.58 13.73 13.73
N ARG A 513 5.79 12.68 13.95
CA ARG A 513 5.99 11.61 14.95
C ARG A 513 6.39 10.31 14.23
N PRO A 514 7.69 9.92 14.23
CA PRO A 514 8.21 8.76 13.49
C PRO A 514 7.46 7.43 13.63
N THR A 515 6.80 7.22 14.77
CA THR A 515 6.08 5.98 15.10
C THR A 515 4.59 6.02 14.76
N GLN A 516 4.11 7.09 14.10
CA GLN A 516 2.68 7.34 13.86
C GLN A 516 2.42 7.78 12.41
N SER A 517 1.28 7.35 11.87
CA SER A 517 0.72 7.89 10.63
C SER A 517 0.24 9.33 10.79
N LEU A 518 0.09 10.06 9.67
CA LEU A 518 -0.50 11.42 9.68
C LEU A 518 -1.96 11.41 10.17
N VAL A 519 -2.69 10.29 10.00
CA VAL A 519 -4.04 10.10 10.55
C VAL A 519 -3.99 10.10 12.09
N GLU A 520 -3.07 9.34 12.68
CA GLU A 520 -2.89 9.27 14.14
C GLU A 520 -2.43 10.60 14.73
N GLU A 521 -1.55 11.34 14.03
CA GLU A 521 -1.17 12.69 14.43
C GLU A 521 -2.38 13.63 14.45
N LEU A 522 -3.15 13.70 13.36
CA LEU A 522 -4.34 14.55 13.24
C LEU A 522 -5.40 14.21 14.30
N TYR A 523 -5.64 12.92 14.57
CA TYR A 523 -6.54 12.47 15.64
C TYR A 523 -6.07 12.94 17.02
N GLN A 524 -4.77 12.86 17.33
CA GLN A 524 -4.21 13.30 18.61
C GLN A 524 -4.23 14.82 18.75
N ASP A 525 -3.85 15.56 17.72
CA ASP A 525 -3.91 17.02 17.69
C ASP A 525 -5.34 17.54 17.82
N CYS A 526 -6.30 16.83 17.24
CA CYS A 526 -7.72 17.05 17.44
C CYS A 526 -8.14 16.80 18.90
N GLN A 527 -7.84 15.61 19.44
CA GLN A 527 -8.17 15.23 20.83
C GLN A 527 -7.63 16.24 21.86
N GLN A 528 -6.37 16.63 21.73
CA GLN A 528 -5.69 17.54 22.67
C GLN A 528 -6.23 18.98 22.64
N ARG A 529 -6.78 19.44 21.51
CA ARG A 529 -7.18 20.85 21.32
C ARG A 529 -8.68 21.09 21.35
N TYR A 530 -9.47 20.09 20.95
CA TYR A 530 -10.91 20.22 20.69
C TYR A 530 -11.74 19.12 21.34
N GLY A 531 -11.13 18.18 22.07
CA GLY A 531 -11.82 17.05 22.69
C GLY A 531 -12.13 15.92 21.71
N SER A 532 -13.11 15.08 22.05
CA SER A 532 -13.41 13.85 21.30
C SER A 532 -13.73 14.13 19.82
N PRO A 533 -13.01 13.53 18.86
CA PRO A 533 -13.28 13.67 17.43
C PRO A 533 -14.72 13.35 17.02
N ARG A 534 -15.41 12.50 17.81
CA ARG A 534 -16.83 12.15 17.58
C ARG A 534 -17.80 13.34 17.64
N TYR A 535 -17.37 14.48 18.19
CA TYR A 535 -18.17 15.71 18.32
C TYR A 535 -17.59 16.90 17.54
N LEU A 536 -16.66 16.67 16.60
CA LEU A 536 -16.13 17.77 15.80
C LEU A 536 -17.17 18.31 14.79
N ASP A 537 -17.37 19.62 14.82
CA ASP A 537 -18.01 20.36 13.73
C ASP A 537 -17.01 20.68 12.61
N SER A 538 -17.52 20.90 11.39
CA SER A 538 -16.71 21.16 10.20
C SER A 538 -15.87 22.45 10.29
N SER A 539 -16.21 23.40 11.17
CA SER A 539 -15.40 24.61 11.42
C SER A 539 -14.18 24.32 12.31
N LEU A 540 -14.27 23.36 13.24
CA LEU A 540 -13.12 22.84 13.99
C LEU A 540 -12.18 22.06 13.05
N VAL A 541 -12.73 21.25 12.14
CA VAL A 541 -11.96 20.55 11.10
C VAL A 541 -11.21 21.55 10.21
N VAL A 542 -11.88 22.60 9.72
CA VAL A 542 -11.25 23.68 8.94
C VAL A 542 -10.15 24.39 9.75
N ARG A 543 -10.39 24.71 11.04
CA ARG A 543 -9.36 25.29 11.93
C ARG A 543 -8.15 24.37 12.14
N LEU A 544 -8.35 23.05 12.21
CA LEU A 544 -7.26 22.07 12.30
C LEU A 544 -6.40 22.10 11.03
N VAL A 545 -7.01 22.01 9.85
CA VAL A 545 -6.28 22.04 8.56
C VAL A 545 -5.51 23.35 8.37
N GLN A 546 -6.08 24.48 8.77
CA GLN A 546 -5.40 25.79 8.70
C GLN A 546 -4.12 25.85 9.55
N ARG A 547 -4.02 25.08 10.65
CA ARG A 547 -2.79 24.99 11.47
C ARG A 547 -1.65 24.22 10.80
N TYR A 548 -1.92 23.43 9.75
CA TYR A 548 -0.90 22.81 8.90
C TYR A 548 -0.39 23.76 7.79
N GLY A 549 -0.86 25.02 7.76
CA GLY A 549 -0.48 26.03 6.77
C GLY A 549 -1.33 26.03 5.49
N PHE A 550 -2.44 25.30 5.48
CA PHE A 550 -3.32 25.15 4.33
C PHE A 550 -4.48 26.16 4.35
N GLU A 551 -4.95 26.54 3.16
CA GLU A 551 -6.22 27.23 3.01
C GLU A 551 -7.33 26.18 2.95
N ALA A 552 -8.36 26.33 3.79
CA ALA A 552 -9.43 25.36 3.93
C ALA A 552 -10.78 26.05 4.15
N SER A 553 -11.81 25.51 3.50
CA SER A 553 -13.21 25.93 3.63
C SER A 553 -14.14 24.72 3.54
N PHE A 554 -15.23 24.72 4.29
CA PHE A 554 -16.30 23.73 4.18
C PHE A 554 -17.62 24.39 3.79
N SER A 555 -18.43 23.71 2.98
CA SER A 555 -19.83 24.05 2.79
C SER A 555 -20.66 22.82 2.40
N THR A 556 -21.92 22.81 2.82
CA THR A 556 -22.98 21.90 2.33
C THR A 556 -23.60 22.37 1.02
N ASN A 557 -23.28 23.59 0.57
CA ASN A 557 -23.80 24.19 -0.66
C ASN A 557 -22.89 23.95 -1.90
N HIS A 558 -21.84 23.14 -1.76
CA HIS A 558 -20.94 22.86 -2.88
C HIS A 558 -21.61 22.00 -3.95
N THR A 559 -21.09 22.04 -5.18
CA THR A 559 -21.64 21.30 -6.33
C THR A 559 -20.63 20.36 -6.97
N TRP A 560 -21.12 19.29 -7.59
CA TRP A 560 -20.32 18.36 -8.39
C TRP A 560 -19.55 19.01 -9.56
N GLY A 561 -20.01 20.18 -10.03
CA GLY A 561 -19.24 21.02 -10.97
C GLY A 561 -17.97 21.57 -10.32
N GLN A 562 -18.09 22.13 -9.11
CA GLN A 562 -16.95 22.64 -8.34
C GLN A 562 -15.99 21.53 -7.92
N VAL A 563 -16.48 20.33 -7.58
CA VAL A 563 -15.62 19.14 -7.34
C VAL A 563 -14.76 18.85 -8.56
N ARG A 564 -15.37 18.67 -9.75
CA ARG A 564 -14.63 18.37 -10.97
C ARG A 564 -13.67 19.49 -11.36
N GLN A 565 -14.00 20.75 -11.07
CA GLN A 565 -13.09 21.88 -11.24
C GLN A 565 -11.84 21.77 -10.33
N ARG A 566 -12.02 21.51 -9.03
CA ARG A 566 -10.90 21.31 -8.07
C ARG A 566 -10.00 20.14 -8.48
N ILE A 567 -10.58 18.99 -8.81
CA ILE A 567 -9.84 17.81 -9.28
C ILE A 567 -9.06 18.12 -10.57
N SER A 568 -9.67 18.84 -11.53
CA SER A 568 -9.00 19.30 -12.76
C SER A 568 -7.87 20.32 -12.54
N GLN A 569 -7.88 21.00 -11.38
CA GLN A 569 -6.84 21.91 -10.90
C GLN A 569 -5.77 21.18 -10.06
N GLY A 570 -5.84 19.85 -9.94
CA GLY A 570 -4.89 19.07 -9.15
C GLY A 570 -5.13 19.14 -7.63
N GLN A 571 -6.35 19.48 -7.19
CA GLN A 571 -6.74 19.59 -5.79
C GLN A 571 -7.73 18.48 -5.43
N PRO A 572 -7.35 17.50 -4.58
CA PRO A 572 -8.28 16.51 -4.05
C PRO A 572 -9.40 17.17 -3.25
N VAL A 573 -10.56 16.51 -3.16
CA VAL A 573 -11.73 17.04 -2.46
C VAL A 573 -12.22 16.02 -1.44
N VAL A 574 -12.24 16.40 -0.16
CA VAL A 574 -12.88 15.58 0.87
C VAL A 574 -14.37 15.89 0.87
N VAL A 575 -15.21 14.87 0.70
CA VAL A 575 -16.67 14.99 0.79
C VAL A 575 -17.19 14.21 1.99
N GLU A 576 -18.21 14.76 2.65
CA GLU A 576 -18.98 14.03 3.64
C GLU A 576 -20.09 13.22 2.94
N SER A 577 -20.45 12.09 3.52
CA SER A 577 -21.31 11.08 2.90
C SER A 577 -22.07 10.25 3.94
N TYR A 578 -23.15 9.60 3.50
CA TYR A 578 -23.91 8.60 4.26
C TYR A 578 -23.53 7.16 3.88
N CYS A 579 -22.31 6.93 3.39
CA CYS A 579 -21.82 5.58 3.06
C CYS A 579 -21.79 4.64 4.28
N THR A 580 -21.65 5.18 5.51
CA THR A 580 -21.91 4.46 6.76
C THR A 580 -23.14 5.04 7.45
N HIS A 581 -23.78 4.26 8.32
CA HIS A 581 -24.95 4.68 9.11
C HIS A 581 -24.68 5.90 10.01
N GLN A 582 -23.43 6.10 10.47
CA GLN A 582 -23.06 7.26 11.28
C GLN A 582 -22.65 8.47 10.44
N GLY A 583 -22.60 8.34 9.11
CA GLY A 583 -21.94 9.26 8.18
C GLY A 583 -20.42 9.05 8.13
N HIS A 584 -19.78 9.51 7.05
CA HIS A 584 -18.40 9.15 6.68
C HIS A 584 -17.75 10.16 5.73
N GLY A 585 -16.43 10.29 5.80
CA GLY A 585 -15.64 11.17 4.91
C GLY A 585 -14.89 10.40 3.82
N LEU A 586 -15.01 10.84 2.57
CA LEU A 586 -14.39 10.26 1.37
C LEU A 586 -13.41 11.25 0.75
N CYS A 587 -12.24 10.80 0.29
CA CYS A 587 -11.33 11.64 -0.50
C CYS A 587 -11.55 11.38 -1.99
N ILE A 588 -12.15 12.33 -2.71
CA ILE A 588 -12.28 12.27 -4.17
C ILE A 588 -10.94 12.66 -4.79
N ILE A 589 -10.44 11.80 -5.69
CA ILE A 589 -9.12 11.91 -6.33
C ILE A 589 -9.21 11.97 -7.85
N GLY A 590 -10.38 11.68 -8.44
CA GLY A 590 -10.54 11.61 -9.89
C GLY A 590 -11.99 11.57 -10.34
N PHE A 591 -12.22 11.60 -11.66
CA PHE A 591 -13.54 11.41 -12.27
C PHE A 591 -13.47 10.87 -13.70
N THR A 592 -14.58 10.26 -14.12
CA THR A 592 -14.87 9.80 -15.49
C THR A 592 -16.20 10.42 -15.95
N PRO A 593 -16.67 10.21 -17.20
CA PRO A 593 -18.03 10.53 -17.62
C PRO A 593 -19.16 9.83 -16.83
N THR A 594 -18.85 8.77 -16.07
CA THR A 594 -19.82 7.90 -15.38
C THR A 594 -19.74 7.95 -13.86
N GLY A 595 -18.69 8.53 -13.28
CA GLY A 595 -18.45 8.50 -11.83
C GLY A 595 -17.20 9.24 -11.37
N TYR A 596 -16.78 8.92 -10.15
CA TYR A 596 -15.64 9.49 -9.45
C TYR A 596 -14.67 8.38 -9.04
N VAL A 597 -13.37 8.71 -9.01
CA VAL A 597 -12.34 7.87 -8.39
C VAL A 597 -12.07 8.42 -6.99
N VAL A 598 -12.04 7.54 -5.99
CA VAL A 598 -12.11 7.89 -4.57
C VAL A 598 -11.11 7.04 -3.79
N ASN A 599 -10.36 7.68 -2.88
CA ASN A 599 -9.74 6.99 -1.75
C ASN A 599 -10.73 7.06 -0.56
N ASP A 600 -11.29 5.91 -0.19
CA ASP A 600 -12.24 5.77 0.90
C ASP A 600 -11.53 5.22 2.15
N PRO A 601 -11.44 5.98 3.26
CA PRO A 601 -10.69 5.55 4.44
C PRO A 601 -11.22 4.31 5.17
N TRP A 602 -12.50 3.97 4.99
CA TRP A 602 -13.14 2.87 5.72
C TRP A 602 -13.02 1.54 4.98
N GLY A 603 -12.88 1.57 3.65
CA GLY A 603 -12.84 0.41 2.76
C GLY A 603 -13.56 0.74 1.45
N ASN A 604 -14.13 -0.25 0.76
CA ASN A 604 -15.02 0.05 -0.36
C ASN A 604 -16.49 0.03 0.11
N ALA A 605 -17.16 1.19 0.03
CA ALA A 605 -18.54 1.42 0.45
C ALA A 605 -19.55 0.58 -0.33
N LEU A 606 -19.32 0.44 -1.64
CA LEU A 606 -20.12 -0.43 -2.49
C LEU A 606 -19.94 -1.92 -2.12
N ARG A 607 -18.93 -2.28 -1.31
CA ARG A 607 -18.76 -3.65 -0.74
C ARG A 607 -19.38 -3.80 0.64
N GLY A 608 -20.21 -2.83 1.06
CA GLY A 608 -20.73 -2.73 2.43
C GLY A 608 -19.60 -2.70 3.47
N TYR A 609 -18.44 -2.16 3.10
CA TYR A 609 -17.22 -2.11 3.92
C TYR A 609 -16.67 -3.45 4.42
N ARG A 610 -17.10 -4.57 3.82
CA ARG A 610 -16.53 -5.90 4.08
C ARG A 610 -15.15 -6.03 3.45
N ASP A 611 -14.95 -5.40 2.29
CA ASP A 611 -13.63 -5.13 1.71
C ASP A 611 -13.06 -3.83 2.28
N ARG A 612 -11.82 -3.91 2.79
CA ARG A 612 -11.08 -2.78 3.36
C ARG A 612 -10.11 -2.10 2.38
N ARG A 613 -10.06 -2.55 1.12
CA ARG A 613 -9.36 -1.89 0.02
C ARG A 613 -10.16 -0.68 -0.46
N GLY A 614 -9.96 0.46 0.19
CA GLY A 614 -10.52 1.75 -0.22
C GLY A 614 -9.64 2.57 -1.18
N SER A 615 -8.50 2.03 -1.64
CA SER A 615 -7.58 2.70 -2.58
C SER A 615 -8.18 2.80 -3.98
N LYS A 616 -8.21 4.02 -4.54
CA LYS A 616 -8.49 4.33 -5.96
C LYS A 616 -9.77 3.65 -6.50
N VAL A 617 -10.80 3.57 -5.66
CA VAL A 617 -12.11 2.92 -5.92
C VAL A 617 -12.96 3.79 -6.84
N PHE A 618 -13.69 3.16 -7.77
CA PHE A 618 -14.67 3.86 -8.60
C PHE A 618 -16.07 3.84 -7.97
N TYR A 619 -16.69 5.02 -7.83
CA TYR A 619 -18.08 5.19 -7.41
C TYR A 619 -18.87 5.94 -8.49
N SER A 620 -20.02 5.40 -8.91
CA SER A 620 -20.84 6.00 -9.98
C SER A 620 -21.40 7.38 -9.57
N HIS A 621 -21.74 8.21 -10.57
CA HIS A 621 -22.42 9.48 -10.31
C HIS A 621 -23.71 9.27 -9.53
N ALA A 622 -24.53 8.27 -9.88
CA ALA A 622 -25.77 7.96 -9.16
C ALA A 622 -25.51 7.62 -7.68
N TYR A 623 -24.49 6.81 -7.38
CA TYR A 623 -24.16 6.42 -6.00
C TYR A 623 -23.65 7.59 -5.15
N LEU A 624 -22.73 8.41 -5.65
CA LEU A 624 -22.25 9.56 -4.88
C LEU A 624 -23.26 10.71 -4.80
N HIS A 625 -24.07 10.91 -5.83
CA HIS A 625 -25.25 11.77 -5.76
C HIS A 625 -26.36 11.17 -4.85
N GLN A 626 -26.21 9.92 -4.39
CA GLN A 626 -27.01 9.34 -3.31
C GLN A 626 -26.39 9.55 -1.93
N MET A 627 -25.10 9.25 -1.76
CA MET A 627 -24.50 9.26 -0.42
C MET A 627 -24.08 10.64 0.06
N CYS A 628 -23.72 11.60 -0.80
CA CYS A 628 -23.25 12.93 -0.37
C CYS A 628 -24.35 14.01 -0.24
N ARG A 629 -25.63 13.63 -0.11
CA ARG A 629 -26.84 14.50 -0.20
C ARG A 629 -27.05 15.54 0.93
N LEU A 630 -26.00 15.94 1.66
CA LEU A 630 -26.08 16.69 2.93
C LEU A 630 -26.77 18.07 2.89
N GLY A 631 -27.01 18.67 1.72
CA GLY A 631 -27.80 19.91 1.56
C GLY A 631 -29.19 19.74 0.93
N GLY A 632 -29.51 18.57 0.38
CA GLY A 632 -30.62 18.42 -0.58
C GLY A 632 -30.32 19.08 -1.94
N GLN A 633 -31.29 19.08 -2.87
CA GLN A 633 -31.22 19.77 -4.19
C GLN A 633 -29.91 19.54 -5.00
N GLY A 634 -29.24 18.39 -4.82
CA GLY A 634 -27.98 18.06 -5.50
C GLY A 634 -26.72 18.76 -4.95
N GLN A 635 -26.83 19.45 -3.81
CA GLN A 635 -25.71 20.04 -3.08
C GLN A 635 -25.01 19.00 -2.19
N ILE A 636 -23.72 19.23 -1.91
CA ILE A 636 -22.87 18.32 -1.14
C ILE A 636 -22.13 19.00 0.00
N GLY A 637 -21.93 18.27 1.11
CA GLY A 637 -20.94 18.59 2.14
C GLY A 637 -19.54 18.31 1.63
N ALA A 638 -18.73 19.35 1.42
CA ALA A 638 -17.36 19.20 0.93
C ALA A 638 -16.39 20.16 1.61
N TYR A 639 -15.18 19.68 1.89
CA TYR A 639 -14.01 20.46 2.24
C TYR A 639 -13.19 20.73 0.98
N PHE A 640 -13.01 21.99 0.64
CA PHE A 640 -11.99 22.42 -0.31
C PHE A 640 -10.74 22.82 0.47
N ILE A 641 -9.63 22.15 0.16
CA ILE A 641 -8.32 22.31 0.79
C ILE A 641 -7.31 22.63 -0.31
N ALA A 642 -6.47 23.63 -0.08
CA ALA A 642 -5.37 23.98 -0.96
C ALA A 642 -4.14 24.36 -0.13
N PRO A 643 -2.90 24.16 -0.63
CA PRO A 643 -1.72 24.71 0.01
C PRO A 643 -1.86 26.24 0.15
N GLY A 644 -1.62 26.77 1.36
CA GLY A 644 -1.37 28.20 1.49
C GLY A 644 -0.06 28.56 0.79
N GLY A 645 0.14 29.84 0.48
CA GLY A 645 1.40 30.32 -0.11
C GLY A 645 2.63 29.77 0.64
N SER A 646 3.64 29.31 -0.12
CA SER A 646 4.75 28.43 0.29
C SER A 646 5.22 28.60 1.73
N ASP A 647 5.46 29.84 2.11
CA ASP A 647 6.11 30.24 3.35
C ASP A 647 5.25 29.90 4.57
N LYS A 648 3.91 29.85 4.42
CA LYS A 648 2.98 29.44 5.49
C LYS A 648 3.08 27.94 5.80
N VAL A 649 3.21 27.09 4.78
CA VAL A 649 3.33 25.63 4.96
C VAL A 649 4.69 25.29 5.60
N VAL A 650 5.75 26.00 5.22
CA VAL A 650 7.07 25.86 5.86
C VAL A 650 7.07 26.42 7.29
N ALA A 651 6.51 27.61 7.53
CA ALA A 651 6.46 28.22 8.86
C ALA A 651 5.55 27.48 9.85
N ALA A 652 4.56 26.72 9.37
CA ALA A 652 3.74 25.84 10.22
C ALA A 652 4.56 24.66 10.78
N ARG A 653 5.51 24.12 10.00
CA ARG A 653 6.42 23.02 10.41
C ARG A 653 7.50 23.44 11.41
N SER A 654 7.70 24.73 11.62
CA SER A 654 8.77 25.26 12.49
C SER A 654 8.22 26.01 13.72
N ARG A 655 6.94 25.79 14.06
CA ARG A 655 6.22 26.45 15.18
C ARG A 655 5.31 25.50 15.96
N GLN A 656 5.56 24.20 15.85
CA GLN A 656 4.94 23.11 16.63
C GLN A 656 6.06 22.22 17.18
#